data_AF-A0A854WS74-F1
#
_entry.id   AF-A0A854WS74-F1
#
_cell.length_a   1.000
_cell.length_b   1.000
_cell.length_c   1.000
_cell.angle_alpha   90.00
_cell.angle_beta   90.00
_cell.angle_gamma   90.00
#
_symmetry.space_group_name_H-M   'P 1'
#
loop_
_entity.id
_entity.type
_entity.pdbx_description
1 polymer ?
#
loop_
_entity_poly.entity_id
_entity_poly.type
_entity_poly.pdbx_seq_one_letter_code
_entity_poly.pdbx_strand_id
1 'polypeptide(L)'
;MKKRILLLGQLLVLAISPSMVFAENKSIGPVNSKDTIYQIITDRFVDGDKTNNVLSDKNKHLFDGQGKDLKKFQGGDWKGIINKIDYLKGMGITAVWISAPYENRDDEIKDFKENGGYDSWTSFHGYHVRNYYATNKHFGTLNEFKELRDKLHENNIKLVIDFVTNHTSRGHNPTKNNENEDGKLYEPDKLPNGTYAIDNDGNPYDYNKDGKLENLIADPNNDKDGWFHHFGDRGNDESKWAYRNKELGSLSDFSQENSQVVNYLEKAVNYWTTFGIDGLRHDATLHMSPSFVKGLKDSISSNVTISHFGEFFISRPSSKYDEFVNFPKQTGVNNLDFEMFRSLTSTFGDFSKPMSDFGNMLDYTEKNYEYPNQAVTFIDNHDVTRFGKYQPNEKAFNAGLAALLTSRGIPNIYYGTEQHVKVNEDSDIAGRIFMEKECKFDTNSKQYQLINKISSLRQSNDAIAFGKTTIVKSDENTIIYERKFFDDVVLVAINRQPDKTYTINNIITTLPDDTYHDHLNGLLNGEKLEVKEGKIDSLTLKGGEVGIWTFKKQNNSDAHIGDVVSTMGKAGEKIYIYGQAFDGSVQVKFGDKVAKVISKTSNIIETVVPDDVAPGVNNITIEKNGKTSNSFSYHVLTDDQNQIVFKIKAETRPGEQIYLVGNVAELGNWDVKKCTESLLNPNHPEWYLPVSVPKGKEIEFKFIKKDENGNITWEDKIPNRKVKSSVESAGVIDTPLYVWNK
;
A
#
# COMPACT_ATOMS: atom_id res chain seq x y z
N MET A 1 75.90 35.55 -32.06
CA MET A 1 74.73 36.40 -31.72
C MET A 1 73.50 35.78 -32.39
N LYS A 2 72.34 35.74 -31.70
CA LYS A 2 71.05 35.07 -32.02
C LYS A 2 70.79 33.79 -31.21
N LYS A 3 70.31 34.00 -29.97
CA LYS A 3 69.69 33.00 -29.09
C LYS A 3 68.29 32.65 -29.62
N ARG A 4 68.01 31.34 -29.66
CA ARG A 4 66.72 30.73 -29.99
C ARG A 4 65.72 30.97 -28.85
N ILE A 5 64.50 31.38 -29.19
CA ILE A 5 63.35 31.38 -28.29
C ILE A 5 62.46 30.19 -28.72
N LEU A 6 62.25 29.26 -27.79
CA LEU A 6 61.30 28.16 -27.89
C LEU A 6 59.88 28.72 -27.65
N LEU A 7 58.95 28.51 -28.59
CA LEU A 7 57.51 28.65 -28.35
C LEU A 7 56.99 27.27 -27.91
N LEU A 8 56.55 27.15 -26.65
CA LEU A 8 55.73 26.01 -26.21
C LEU A 8 54.26 26.28 -26.60
N GLY A 9 53.68 25.37 -27.37
CA GLY A 9 52.24 25.34 -27.62
C GLY A 9 51.49 24.83 -26.39
N GLN A 10 50.49 25.60 -25.94
CA GLN A 10 49.50 25.14 -24.96
C GLN A 10 48.47 24.26 -25.67
N LEU A 11 48.46 22.97 -25.33
CA LEU A 11 47.36 22.06 -25.64
C LEU A 11 46.21 22.37 -24.66
N LEU A 12 45.11 22.89 -25.18
CA LEU A 12 43.87 23.09 -24.43
C LEU A 12 43.16 21.72 -24.31
N VAL A 13 43.30 21.05 -23.17
CA VAL A 13 42.52 19.85 -22.84
C VAL A 13 41.14 20.30 -22.41
N LEU A 14 40.15 20.22 -23.32
CA LEU A 14 38.74 20.30 -22.99
C LEU A 14 38.37 19.07 -22.14
N ALA A 15 38.26 19.26 -20.83
CA ALA A 15 37.63 18.29 -19.94
C ALA A 15 36.13 18.27 -20.25
N ILE A 16 35.69 17.29 -21.04
CA ILE A 16 34.27 16.95 -21.20
C ILE A 16 33.91 16.14 -19.97
N SER A 17 33.34 16.80 -18.95
CA SER A 17 32.63 16.12 -17.88
C SER A 17 31.43 15.39 -18.51
N PRO A 18 31.26 14.07 -18.36
CA PRO A 18 29.99 13.44 -18.71
C PRO A 18 28.95 13.92 -17.69
N SER A 19 28.22 14.98 -18.04
CA SER A 19 26.97 15.30 -17.36
C SER A 19 26.00 14.18 -17.70
N MET A 20 25.71 13.32 -16.73
CA MET A 20 24.64 12.33 -16.86
C MET A 20 23.34 13.12 -16.99
N VAL A 21 22.80 13.21 -18.20
CA VAL A 21 21.49 13.80 -18.46
C VAL A 21 20.47 12.76 -18.01
N PHE A 22 19.95 12.91 -16.79
CA PHE A 22 18.77 12.15 -16.39
C PHE A 22 17.61 12.57 -17.29
N ALA A 23 16.90 11.59 -17.87
CA ALA A 23 15.72 11.85 -18.68
C ALA A 23 14.63 12.55 -17.84
N GLU A 24 13.76 13.34 -18.48
CA GLU A 24 12.54 13.83 -17.81
C GLU A 24 11.80 12.64 -17.19
N ASN A 25 11.40 12.80 -15.93
CA ASN A 25 10.69 11.80 -15.13
C ASN A 25 9.38 11.40 -15.84
N LYS A 26 9.44 10.34 -16.65
CA LYS A 26 8.31 9.89 -17.46
C LYS A 26 7.51 8.86 -16.66
N SER A 27 6.57 9.36 -15.85
CA SER A 27 5.63 8.51 -15.12
C SER A 27 4.96 7.50 -16.05
N ILE A 28 4.92 6.23 -15.62
CA ILE A 28 4.21 5.14 -16.31
C ILE A 28 2.82 4.87 -15.68
N GLY A 29 2.38 5.77 -14.81
CA GLY A 29 1.08 5.74 -14.12
C GLY A 29 1.09 4.88 -12.84
N PRO A 30 0.06 5.01 -12.01
CA PRO A 30 -0.04 4.31 -10.73
C PRO A 30 -0.23 2.80 -10.87
N VAL A 31 0.08 2.06 -9.81
CA VAL A 31 -0.29 0.64 -9.70
C VAL A 31 -1.82 0.51 -9.72
N ASN A 32 -2.33 -0.46 -10.47
CA ASN A 32 -3.77 -0.72 -10.63
C ASN A 32 -4.05 -2.23 -10.70
N SER A 33 -5.33 -2.61 -10.81
CA SER A 33 -5.77 -4.02 -10.78
C SER A 33 -5.20 -4.94 -11.86
N LYS A 34 -4.57 -4.39 -12.91
CA LYS A 34 -3.83 -5.18 -13.91
C LYS A 34 -2.45 -5.62 -13.43
N ASP A 35 -1.90 -4.96 -12.42
CA ASP A 35 -0.54 -5.22 -12.00
C ASP A 35 -0.39 -6.48 -11.14
N THR A 36 0.81 -7.05 -11.17
CA THR A 36 1.29 -8.03 -10.18
C THR A 36 2.48 -7.40 -9.47
N ILE A 37 2.33 -7.20 -8.15
CA ILE A 37 3.36 -6.63 -7.29
C ILE A 37 4.32 -7.74 -6.85
N TYR A 38 5.61 -7.45 -6.81
CA TYR A 38 6.63 -8.26 -6.16
C TYR A 38 7.24 -7.49 -4.99
N GLN A 39 7.01 -7.96 -3.77
CA GLN A 39 7.50 -7.33 -2.54
C GLN A 39 8.91 -7.83 -2.19
N ILE A 40 9.83 -6.89 -2.06
CA ILE A 40 11.24 -7.10 -1.79
C ILE A 40 11.62 -6.44 -0.46
N ILE A 41 12.18 -7.22 0.47
CA ILE A 41 13.01 -6.60 1.53
C ILE A 41 14.37 -6.34 0.91
N THR A 42 14.73 -5.06 0.74
CA THR A 42 15.92 -4.65 -0.03
C THR A 42 17.18 -5.37 0.45
N ASP A 43 17.46 -5.33 1.76
CA ASP A 43 18.61 -6.00 2.41
C ASP A 43 18.70 -7.52 2.15
N ARG A 44 17.58 -8.16 1.80
CA ARG A 44 17.45 -9.61 1.75
C ARG A 44 17.41 -10.19 0.35
N PHE A 45 17.51 -9.36 -0.68
CA PHE A 45 17.35 -9.81 -2.05
C PHE A 45 18.67 -10.23 -2.70
N VAL A 46 19.49 -9.26 -3.13
CA VAL A 46 20.77 -9.49 -3.82
C VAL A 46 21.73 -8.36 -3.44
N ASP A 47 22.95 -8.71 -3.05
CA ASP A 47 24.05 -7.77 -2.82
C ASP A 47 24.67 -7.39 -4.17
N GLY A 48 24.31 -6.19 -4.67
CA GLY A 48 24.78 -5.67 -5.94
C GLY A 48 26.04 -4.81 -5.83
N ASP A 49 26.27 -4.18 -4.68
CA ASP A 49 27.43 -3.37 -4.35
C ASP A 49 27.94 -3.60 -2.92
N LYS A 50 28.94 -4.47 -2.81
CA LYS A 50 29.60 -4.80 -1.54
C LYS A 50 30.25 -3.63 -0.81
N THR A 51 30.44 -2.47 -1.46
CA THR A 51 31.09 -1.32 -0.85
C THR A 51 30.17 -0.60 0.16
N ASN A 52 28.85 -0.80 0.08
CA ASN A 52 27.86 -0.23 0.99
C ASN A 52 27.48 -1.16 2.18
N ASN A 53 27.99 -2.39 2.20
CA ASN A 53 27.69 -3.38 3.25
C ASN A 53 28.17 -2.98 4.65
N VAL A 54 29.39 -2.40 4.72
CA VAL A 54 30.03 -2.00 5.98
C VAL A 54 30.55 -0.58 5.83
N LEU A 55 29.79 0.38 6.37
CA LEU A 55 30.07 1.82 6.22
C LEU A 55 31.31 2.29 6.99
N SER A 56 31.66 1.59 8.07
CA SER A 56 32.88 1.81 8.83
C SER A 56 33.28 0.58 9.65
N ASP A 57 34.52 0.52 10.14
CA ASP A 57 34.99 -0.55 11.03
C ASP A 57 34.11 -0.73 12.28
N LYS A 58 33.43 0.33 12.72
CA LYS A 58 32.51 0.28 13.87
C LYS A 58 31.23 -0.51 13.54
N ASN A 59 30.73 -0.45 12.31
CA ASN A 59 29.48 -1.09 11.88
C ASN A 59 29.66 -2.56 11.48
N LYS A 60 30.91 -3.07 11.45
CA LYS A 60 31.19 -4.45 11.01
C LYS A 60 30.41 -5.53 11.77
N HIS A 61 30.04 -5.28 13.02
CA HIS A 61 29.27 -6.22 13.83
C HIS A 61 27.78 -6.30 13.46
N LEU A 62 27.27 -5.33 12.71
CA LEU A 62 25.88 -5.25 12.24
C LEU A 62 25.64 -6.04 10.94
N PHE A 63 26.70 -6.52 10.30
CA PHE A 63 26.66 -7.22 9.01
C PHE A 63 27.00 -8.71 9.15
N ASP A 64 26.27 -9.57 8.43
CA ASP A 64 26.53 -11.01 8.30
C ASP A 64 26.83 -11.39 6.84
N GLY A 65 25.94 -11.06 5.91
CA GLY A 65 26.08 -11.34 4.47
C GLY A 65 26.13 -12.81 4.08
N GLN A 66 25.87 -13.72 5.03
CA GLN A 66 25.90 -15.17 4.81
C GLN A 66 24.52 -15.81 4.96
N GLY A 67 23.48 -15.04 5.31
CA GLY A 67 22.14 -15.55 5.59
C GLY A 67 22.03 -16.36 6.88
N LYS A 68 23.02 -16.27 7.78
CA LYS A 68 23.09 -17.06 9.02
C LYS A 68 22.43 -16.34 10.19
N ASP A 69 22.68 -15.05 10.33
CA ASP A 69 22.08 -14.22 11.36
C ASP A 69 21.05 -13.28 10.73
N LEU A 70 19.80 -13.74 10.66
CA LEU A 70 18.71 -13.00 10.03
C LEU A 70 18.31 -11.72 10.78
N LYS A 71 18.94 -11.39 11.91
CA LYS A 71 18.73 -10.13 12.64
C LYS A 71 19.69 -9.01 12.20
N LYS A 72 20.71 -9.37 11.42
CA LYS A 72 21.75 -8.47 10.88
C LYS A 72 21.49 -8.10 9.42
N PHE A 73 22.20 -7.06 8.96
CA PHE A 73 22.27 -6.73 7.54
C PHE A 73 22.90 -7.88 6.75
N GLN A 74 22.33 -8.16 5.59
CA GLN A 74 22.77 -9.19 4.65
C GLN A 74 23.38 -8.59 3.38
N GLY A 75 23.17 -7.30 3.13
CA GLY A 75 23.86 -6.54 2.07
C GLY A 75 23.07 -6.37 0.78
N GLY A 76 21.80 -6.78 0.76
CA GLY A 76 20.95 -6.54 -0.39
C GLY A 76 20.68 -5.05 -0.62
N ASP A 77 20.73 -4.62 -1.87
CA ASP A 77 20.69 -3.20 -2.22
C ASP A 77 19.95 -2.92 -3.54
N TRP A 78 19.82 -1.64 -3.90
CA TRP A 78 19.14 -1.25 -5.14
C TRP A 78 19.87 -1.71 -6.39
N LYS A 79 21.21 -1.83 -6.35
CA LYS A 79 21.99 -2.37 -7.46
C LYS A 79 21.66 -3.85 -7.69
N GLY A 80 21.46 -4.62 -6.63
CA GLY A 80 21.03 -6.00 -6.68
C GLY A 80 19.63 -6.16 -7.27
N ILE A 81 18.70 -5.27 -6.94
CA ILE A 81 17.37 -5.24 -7.58
C ILE A 81 17.51 -4.95 -9.09
N ILE A 82 18.30 -3.94 -9.48
CA ILE A 82 18.58 -3.63 -10.89
C ILE A 82 19.12 -4.86 -11.63
N ASN A 83 20.08 -5.57 -11.02
CA ASN A 83 20.68 -6.77 -11.59
C ASN A 83 19.69 -7.93 -11.80
N LYS A 84 18.49 -7.86 -11.22
CA LYS A 84 17.44 -8.89 -11.32
C LYS A 84 16.18 -8.42 -12.05
N ILE A 85 16.20 -7.26 -12.70
CA ILE A 85 15.04 -6.78 -13.47
C ILE A 85 14.61 -7.79 -14.55
N ASP A 86 15.55 -8.43 -15.25
CA ASP A 86 15.22 -9.45 -16.25
C ASP A 86 14.51 -10.66 -15.63
N TYR A 87 14.91 -11.06 -14.42
CA TYR A 87 14.25 -12.13 -13.67
C TYR A 87 12.82 -11.76 -13.28
N LEU A 88 12.61 -10.54 -12.78
CA LEU A 88 11.29 -10.03 -12.39
C LEU A 88 10.38 -9.89 -13.62
N LYS A 89 10.89 -9.30 -14.70
CA LYS A 89 10.17 -9.14 -15.97
C LYS A 89 9.82 -10.48 -16.61
N GLY A 90 10.75 -11.44 -16.61
CA GLY A 90 10.52 -12.79 -17.09
C GLY A 90 9.42 -13.52 -16.31
N MET A 91 9.21 -13.17 -15.04
CA MET A 91 8.13 -13.70 -14.21
C MET A 91 6.78 -12.99 -14.45
N GLY A 92 6.75 -11.95 -15.29
CA GLY A 92 5.54 -11.16 -15.54
C GLY A 92 5.20 -10.14 -14.45
N ILE A 93 6.17 -9.78 -13.60
CA ILE A 93 6.01 -8.71 -12.60
C ILE A 93 5.93 -7.36 -13.30
N THR A 94 4.99 -6.52 -12.87
CA THR A 94 4.76 -5.18 -13.41
C THR A 94 4.82 -4.08 -12.36
N ALA A 95 5.00 -4.43 -11.09
CA ALA A 95 5.29 -3.50 -10.01
C ALA A 95 6.23 -4.16 -8.98
N VAL A 96 7.16 -3.40 -8.42
CA VAL A 96 8.03 -3.82 -7.33
C VAL A 96 7.75 -2.94 -6.13
N TRP A 97 7.51 -3.55 -4.98
CA TRP A 97 7.43 -2.87 -3.69
C TRP A 97 8.71 -3.12 -2.90
N ILE A 98 9.47 -2.07 -2.62
CA ILE A 98 10.72 -2.14 -1.85
C ILE A 98 10.54 -1.63 -0.42
N SER A 99 11.47 -2.02 0.47
CA SER A 99 11.62 -1.44 1.82
C SER A 99 11.72 0.08 1.81
N ALA A 100 11.44 0.69 2.97
CA ALA A 100 11.56 2.13 3.16
C ALA A 100 12.96 2.65 2.78
N PRO A 101 13.07 3.61 1.85
CA PRO A 101 14.33 3.94 1.17
C PRO A 101 15.22 4.93 1.93
N TYR A 102 14.70 5.53 3.00
CA TYR A 102 15.34 6.60 3.74
C TYR A 102 16.17 6.09 4.93
N GLU A 103 16.99 6.98 5.50
CA GLU A 103 17.95 6.62 6.53
C GLU A 103 17.27 6.08 7.79
N ASN A 104 17.82 4.96 8.25
CA ASN A 104 17.40 4.26 9.44
C ASN A 104 18.50 4.33 10.52
N ARG A 105 18.14 4.01 11.76
CA ARG A 105 19.11 3.82 12.86
C ARG A 105 20.16 2.77 12.47
N ASP A 106 21.43 3.16 12.50
CA ASP A 106 22.58 2.32 12.15
C ASP A 106 23.40 1.93 13.39
N ASP A 107 22.68 1.50 14.43
CA ASP A 107 23.23 1.03 15.71
C ASP A 107 22.54 -0.28 16.11
N GLU A 108 23.24 -1.08 16.90
CA GLU A 108 22.71 -2.31 17.49
C GLU A 108 21.51 -2.03 18.43
N ILE A 109 20.45 -2.83 18.30
CA ILE A 109 19.27 -2.80 19.16
C ILE A 109 19.26 -4.09 19.99
N LYS A 110 19.19 -3.96 21.32
CA LYS A 110 19.39 -5.09 22.24
C LYS A 110 18.10 -5.48 22.95
N ASP A 111 17.72 -6.73 22.80
CA ASP A 111 16.67 -7.36 23.60
C ASP A 111 17.28 -8.28 24.65
N PHE A 112 17.29 -7.83 25.89
CA PHE A 112 17.83 -8.56 27.03
C PHE A 112 16.93 -9.74 27.40
N LYS A 113 17.58 -10.86 27.70
CA LYS A 113 16.94 -12.11 28.12
C LYS A 113 17.10 -12.30 29.63
N GLU A 114 16.18 -13.05 30.23
CA GLU A 114 16.21 -13.35 31.68
C GLU A 114 17.51 -14.04 32.14
N ASN A 115 18.18 -14.78 31.25
CA ASN A 115 19.43 -15.46 31.54
C ASN A 115 20.69 -14.55 31.51
N GLY A 116 20.51 -13.24 31.35
CA GLY A 116 21.58 -12.24 31.28
C GLY A 116 22.23 -12.06 29.90
N GLY A 117 21.81 -12.82 28.89
CA GLY A 117 22.18 -12.60 27.49
C GLY A 117 21.29 -11.56 26.79
N TYR A 118 21.52 -11.31 25.50
CA TYR A 118 20.62 -10.50 24.69
C TYR A 118 20.58 -11.00 23.23
N ASP A 119 19.48 -10.71 22.54
CA ASP A 119 19.41 -10.72 21.08
C ASP A 119 19.82 -9.36 20.53
N SER A 120 20.56 -9.39 19.42
CA SER A 120 21.05 -8.22 18.71
C SER A 120 20.28 -8.06 17.41
N TRP A 121 19.68 -6.90 17.21
CA TRP A 121 18.90 -6.55 16.04
C TRP A 121 19.50 -5.33 15.35
N THR A 122 19.21 -5.22 14.05
CA THR A 122 19.60 -4.11 13.19
C THR A 122 18.37 -3.60 12.44
N SER A 123 18.46 -2.39 11.89
CA SER A 123 17.37 -1.75 11.16
C SER A 123 17.31 -2.15 9.67
N PHE A 124 17.76 -3.36 9.33
CA PHE A 124 17.85 -3.86 7.95
C PHE A 124 16.55 -3.78 7.15
N HIS A 125 15.41 -3.80 7.86
CA HIS A 125 14.08 -3.83 7.30
C HIS A 125 13.59 -2.46 6.81
N GLY A 126 14.15 -1.36 7.32
CA GLY A 126 13.79 0.01 6.93
C GLY A 126 12.74 0.71 7.82
N TYR A 127 12.33 0.12 8.95
CA TYR A 127 11.24 0.61 9.82
C TYR A 127 11.69 1.31 11.11
N HIS A 128 12.98 1.64 11.24
CA HIS A 128 13.52 2.44 12.34
C HIS A 128 14.06 3.77 11.80
N VAL A 129 13.14 4.63 11.40
CA VAL A 129 13.45 5.88 10.72
C VAL A 129 14.31 6.78 11.60
N ARG A 130 15.35 7.35 11.00
CA ARG A 130 16.19 8.38 11.62
C ARG A 130 16.12 9.71 10.86
N ASN A 131 16.15 9.67 9.53
CA ASN A 131 16.09 10.86 8.68
C ASN A 131 15.40 10.53 7.35
N TYR A 132 14.29 11.21 7.05
CA TYR A 132 13.54 10.98 5.81
C TYR A 132 14.18 11.59 4.56
N TYR A 133 15.09 12.55 4.70
CA TYR A 133 15.65 13.31 3.58
C TYR A 133 17.05 12.83 3.15
N ALA A 134 17.55 11.77 3.77
CA ALA A 134 18.74 11.02 3.38
C ALA A 134 18.33 9.57 3.04
N THR A 135 19.08 8.90 2.17
CA THR A 135 18.83 7.50 1.82
C THR A 135 19.35 6.55 2.91
N ASN A 136 18.82 5.33 2.96
CA ASN A 136 19.46 4.26 3.70
C ASN A 136 20.80 3.93 3.02
N LYS A 137 21.90 4.24 3.70
CA LYS A 137 23.27 4.09 3.19
C LYS A 137 23.63 2.66 2.81
N HIS A 138 22.96 1.65 3.39
CA HIS A 138 23.14 0.26 3.03
C HIS A 138 22.38 -0.16 1.76
N PHE A 139 21.40 0.62 1.31
CA PHE A 139 20.64 0.34 0.08
C PHE A 139 21.21 1.08 -1.14
N GLY A 140 21.87 2.22 -0.90
CA GLY A 140 22.54 3.01 -1.92
C GLY A 140 22.34 4.52 -1.75
N THR A 141 22.94 5.25 -2.68
CA THR A 141 22.84 6.69 -2.84
C THR A 141 21.52 7.11 -3.51
N LEU A 142 21.18 8.40 -3.45
CA LEU A 142 20.00 8.92 -4.14
C LEU A 142 20.09 8.78 -5.66
N ASN A 143 21.30 8.79 -6.24
CA ASN A 143 21.49 8.54 -7.66
C ASN A 143 21.19 7.08 -8.03
N GLU A 144 21.54 6.13 -7.18
CA GLU A 144 21.20 4.72 -7.37
C GLU A 144 19.71 4.45 -7.19
N PHE A 145 19.03 5.16 -6.29
CA PHE A 145 17.56 5.13 -6.22
C PHE A 145 16.92 5.57 -7.53
N LYS A 146 17.40 6.69 -8.10
CA LYS A 146 16.93 7.20 -9.39
C LYS A 146 17.23 6.22 -10.52
N GLU A 147 18.42 5.61 -10.52
CA GLU A 147 18.80 4.56 -11.49
C GLU A 147 17.87 3.35 -11.38
N LEU A 148 17.56 2.89 -10.16
CA LEU A 148 16.60 1.81 -9.94
C LEU A 148 15.24 2.14 -10.54
N ARG A 149 14.69 3.31 -10.21
CA ARG A 149 13.42 3.81 -10.73
C ARG A 149 13.44 3.88 -12.26
N ASP A 150 14.49 4.44 -12.86
CA ASP A 150 14.64 4.55 -14.32
C ASP A 150 14.70 3.16 -14.98
N LYS A 151 15.48 2.23 -14.43
CA LYS A 151 15.65 0.87 -14.98
C LYS A 151 14.38 0.03 -14.86
N LEU A 152 13.61 0.21 -13.79
CA LEU A 152 12.29 -0.41 -13.63
C LEU A 152 11.31 0.15 -14.69
N HIS A 153 11.24 1.48 -14.83
CA HIS A 153 10.37 2.15 -15.80
C HIS A 153 10.69 1.81 -17.25
N GLU A 154 11.97 1.73 -17.61
CA GLU A 154 12.44 1.24 -18.94
C GLU A 154 11.89 -0.16 -19.27
N ASN A 155 11.55 -0.95 -18.24
CA ASN A 155 11.01 -2.30 -18.36
C ASN A 155 9.50 -2.39 -18.10
N ASN A 156 8.80 -1.25 -18.01
CA ASN A 156 7.37 -1.14 -17.64
C ASN A 156 7.06 -1.78 -16.28
N ILE A 157 7.99 -1.67 -15.33
CA ILE A 157 7.81 -2.10 -13.95
C ILE A 157 7.68 -0.84 -13.09
N LYS A 158 6.59 -0.75 -12.34
CA LYS A 158 6.30 0.35 -11.41
C LYS A 158 7.10 0.22 -10.13
N LEU A 159 7.44 1.33 -9.49
CA LEU A 159 8.13 1.36 -8.19
C LEU A 159 7.18 1.81 -7.09
N VAL A 160 6.96 0.94 -6.11
CA VAL A 160 6.28 1.23 -4.85
C VAL A 160 7.32 1.28 -3.74
N ILE A 161 7.26 2.30 -2.89
CA ILE A 161 8.11 2.35 -1.69
C ILE A 161 7.24 2.15 -0.43
N ASP A 162 7.85 1.53 0.57
CA ASP A 162 7.34 1.58 1.92
C ASP A 162 7.54 2.96 2.56
N PHE A 163 6.60 3.38 3.39
CA PHE A 163 6.70 4.64 4.12
C PHE A 163 6.07 4.54 5.51
N VAL A 164 6.88 4.89 6.51
CA VAL A 164 6.55 4.88 7.93
C VAL A 164 6.22 6.29 8.36
N THR A 165 4.95 6.55 8.67
CA THR A 165 4.49 7.83 9.24
C THR A 165 3.91 7.68 10.65
N ASN A 166 3.95 6.47 11.20
CA ASN A 166 3.49 6.20 12.56
C ASN A 166 4.55 6.55 13.61
N HIS A 167 5.80 6.16 13.38
CA HIS A 167 6.87 6.23 14.37
C HIS A 167 8.23 6.54 13.72
N THR A 168 9.24 6.79 14.55
CA THR A 168 10.65 6.90 14.14
C THR A 168 11.38 5.56 14.31
N SER A 169 12.10 5.38 15.41
CA SER A 169 12.77 4.16 15.84
C SER A 169 12.41 3.87 17.29
N ARG A 170 12.94 2.77 17.84
CA ARG A 170 12.73 2.40 19.25
C ARG A 170 13.33 3.47 20.18
N GLY A 171 12.46 4.15 20.92
CA GLY A 171 12.85 5.19 21.88
C GLY A 171 13.06 4.66 23.30
N HIS A 172 12.51 3.50 23.63
CA HIS A 172 12.64 2.87 24.95
C HIS A 172 12.92 1.37 24.82
N ASN A 173 13.63 0.79 25.80
CA ASN A 173 13.93 -0.64 25.83
C ASN A 173 12.95 -1.44 26.70
N PRO A 174 11.91 -2.09 26.14
CA PRO A 174 10.94 -2.92 26.87
C PRO A 174 11.57 -4.09 27.63
N THR A 175 12.72 -4.59 27.21
CA THR A 175 13.42 -5.70 27.88
C THR A 175 14.36 -5.23 29.00
N LYS A 176 14.51 -3.92 29.18
CA LYS A 176 15.41 -3.32 30.15
C LYS A 176 14.74 -2.14 30.85
N ASN A 177 13.62 -2.41 31.54
CA ASN A 177 12.88 -1.45 32.36
C ASN A 177 12.55 -0.13 31.63
N ASN A 178 12.27 -0.18 30.32
CA ASN A 178 12.00 0.99 29.47
C ASN A 178 13.13 2.04 29.51
N GLU A 179 14.39 1.62 29.65
CA GLU A 179 15.53 2.53 29.52
C GLU A 179 15.53 3.24 28.16
N ASN A 180 15.88 4.52 28.17
CA ASN A 180 15.94 5.36 26.97
C ASN A 180 16.89 4.79 25.91
N GLU A 181 16.41 4.79 24.67
CA GLU A 181 17.15 4.43 23.46
C GLU A 181 17.12 5.57 22.42
N ASP A 182 17.80 5.38 21.30
CA ASP A 182 17.85 6.35 20.20
C ASP A 182 16.62 6.26 19.30
N GLY A 183 15.57 6.98 19.71
CA GLY A 183 14.34 7.24 18.95
C GLY A 183 14.33 8.61 18.25
N LYS A 184 15.50 9.22 18.04
CA LYS A 184 15.61 10.61 17.57
C LYS A 184 15.35 10.76 16.08
N LEU A 185 14.75 11.89 15.71
CA LEU A 185 14.52 12.31 14.34
C LEU A 185 15.48 13.43 13.94
N TYR A 186 16.08 13.31 12.76
CA TYR A 186 17.00 14.28 12.20
C TYR A 186 16.57 14.74 10.80
N GLU A 187 17.08 15.90 10.38
CA GLU A 187 17.04 16.34 8.98
C GLU A 187 18.40 16.97 8.57
N PRO A 188 18.74 17.03 7.27
CA PRO A 188 19.94 17.74 6.81
C PRO A 188 19.88 19.23 7.14
N ASP A 189 21.04 19.89 7.09
CA ASP A 189 21.09 21.35 7.06
C ASP A 189 20.24 21.95 5.95
N LYS A 190 19.81 23.21 6.12
CA LYS A 190 19.06 23.95 5.09
C LYS A 190 19.89 25.10 4.54
N LEU A 191 19.84 25.25 3.22
CA LEU A 191 20.37 26.40 2.50
C LEU A 191 19.45 27.63 2.69
N PRO A 192 19.91 28.86 2.39
CA PRO A 192 19.11 30.09 2.57
C PRO A 192 17.78 30.12 1.79
N ASN A 193 17.68 29.33 0.72
CA ASN A 193 16.45 29.15 -0.08
C ASN A 193 15.49 28.08 0.49
N GLY A 194 15.83 27.46 1.62
CA GLY A 194 15.02 26.44 2.29
C GLY A 194 15.21 25.00 1.79
N THR A 195 16.04 24.77 0.75
CA THR A 195 16.33 23.40 0.30
C THR A 195 17.37 22.73 1.19
N TYR A 196 17.35 21.40 1.28
CA TYR A 196 18.32 20.64 2.05
C TYR A 196 19.74 20.73 1.47
N ALA A 197 20.72 20.85 2.34
CA ALA A 197 22.15 20.82 2.07
C ALA A 197 22.60 19.37 1.91
N ILE A 198 22.25 18.80 0.75
CA ILE A 198 22.63 17.46 0.31
C ILE A 198 23.51 17.55 -0.94
N ASP A 199 24.46 16.64 -1.08
CA ASP A 199 25.27 16.51 -2.28
C ASP A 199 24.48 15.82 -3.42
N ASN A 200 25.14 15.60 -4.57
CA ASN A 200 24.51 14.96 -5.72
C ASN A 200 24.08 13.52 -5.44
N ASP A 201 24.74 12.84 -4.51
CA ASP A 201 24.44 11.46 -4.10
C ASP A 201 23.41 11.41 -2.97
N GLY A 202 22.88 12.56 -2.54
CA GLY A 202 21.87 12.70 -1.50
C GLY A 202 22.44 12.64 -0.07
N ASN A 203 23.77 12.74 0.10
CA ASN A 203 24.38 12.75 1.42
C ASN A 203 24.31 14.15 2.04
N PRO A 204 23.90 14.29 3.32
CA PRO A 204 23.97 15.55 4.05
C PRO A 204 25.42 16.04 4.19
N TYR A 205 25.62 17.36 4.10
CA TYR A 205 26.90 18.01 4.45
C TYR A 205 26.70 19.16 5.44
N ASP A 206 27.70 19.41 6.27
CA ASP A 206 27.73 20.50 7.26
C ASP A 206 27.85 21.85 6.54
N TYR A 207 26.70 22.48 6.29
CA TYR A 207 26.61 23.77 5.60
C TYR A 207 26.90 24.92 6.56
N ASN A 208 26.39 24.82 7.79
CA ASN A 208 26.43 25.88 8.79
C ASN A 208 27.77 25.94 9.56
N LYS A 209 28.62 24.91 9.42
CA LYS A 209 29.95 24.74 10.02
C LYS A 209 29.94 24.59 11.54
N ASP A 210 28.88 24.01 12.11
CA ASP A 210 28.77 23.71 13.54
C ASP A 210 29.40 22.36 13.94
N GLY A 211 29.92 21.62 12.96
CA GLY A 211 30.54 20.31 13.15
C GLY A 211 29.54 19.14 13.11
N LYS A 212 28.28 19.37 12.75
CA LYS A 212 27.25 18.34 12.57
C LYS A 212 26.76 18.33 11.12
N LEU A 213 26.49 17.15 10.61
CA LEU A 213 25.93 16.98 9.25
C LEU A 213 24.42 17.22 9.21
N GLU A 214 23.76 17.13 10.36
CA GLU A 214 22.31 17.05 10.48
C GLU A 214 21.82 17.72 11.76
N ASN A 215 20.58 18.19 11.70
CA ASN A 215 19.87 18.86 12.77
C ASN A 215 18.94 17.89 13.49
N LEU A 216 18.98 17.92 14.82
CA LEU A 216 18.00 17.21 15.65
C LEU A 216 16.66 17.92 15.55
N ILE A 217 15.63 17.20 15.10
CA ILE A 217 14.27 17.70 14.98
C ILE A 217 13.43 17.34 16.20
N ALA A 218 13.50 16.09 16.64
CA ALA A 218 12.75 15.62 17.78
C ALA A 218 13.53 14.54 18.54
N ASP A 219 13.41 14.55 19.88
CA ASP A 219 13.97 13.55 20.76
C ASP A 219 12.88 13.04 21.70
N PRO A 220 12.44 11.78 21.59
CA PRO A 220 11.36 11.24 22.43
C PRO A 220 11.72 11.25 23.92
N ASN A 221 13.02 11.26 24.25
CA ASN A 221 13.49 11.31 25.63
C ASN A 221 13.55 12.74 26.21
N ASN A 222 13.30 13.76 25.37
CA ASN A 222 13.31 15.17 25.72
C ASN A 222 12.32 15.96 24.83
N ASP A 223 11.11 15.43 24.73
CA ASP A 223 10.09 15.90 23.79
C ASP A 223 9.34 17.12 24.31
N LYS A 224 9.94 18.30 24.15
CA LYS A 224 9.39 19.56 24.65
C LYS A 224 8.24 20.10 23.80
N ASP A 225 8.23 19.75 22.52
CA ASP A 225 7.29 20.30 21.54
C ASP A 225 6.14 19.32 21.22
N GLY A 226 6.09 18.17 21.90
CA GLY A 226 5.02 17.18 21.78
C GLY A 226 5.01 16.51 20.41
N TRP A 227 6.17 16.14 19.89
CA TRP A 227 6.31 15.40 18.65
C TRP A 227 5.85 13.96 18.77
N PHE A 228 5.90 13.40 19.98
CA PHE A 228 5.58 12.02 20.26
C PHE A 228 4.47 11.89 21.29
N HIS A 229 3.70 10.81 21.20
CA HIS A 229 2.81 10.39 22.26
C HIS A 229 3.60 9.77 23.42
N HIS A 230 3.18 10.06 24.65
CA HIS A 230 3.80 9.57 25.89
C HIS A 230 2.82 8.74 26.73
N PHE A 231 2.06 7.87 26.07
CA PHE A 231 1.04 7.01 26.71
C PHE A 231 1.53 5.58 27.00
N GLY A 232 2.82 5.31 26.72
CA GLY A 232 3.47 4.02 26.86
C GLY A 232 3.08 3.02 25.77
N ASP A 233 3.66 1.83 25.85
CA ASP A 233 3.37 0.73 24.92
C ASP A 233 1.90 0.29 24.98
N ARG A 234 1.32 0.02 23.80
CA ARG A 234 -0.06 -0.46 23.66
C ARG A 234 -0.29 -1.77 24.41
N GLY A 235 0.66 -2.70 24.37
CA GLY A 235 0.51 -4.04 24.96
C GLY A 235 -0.80 -4.73 24.53
N ASN A 236 -1.62 -5.10 25.51
CA ASN A 236 -2.90 -5.81 25.30
C ASN A 236 -4.11 -4.86 25.23
N ASP A 237 -3.91 -3.54 25.19
CA ASP A 237 -5.00 -2.59 25.04
C ASP A 237 -5.54 -2.66 23.61
N GLU A 238 -6.72 -3.26 23.46
CA GLU A 238 -7.40 -3.43 22.19
C GLU A 238 -8.35 -2.26 21.88
N SER A 239 -8.33 -1.15 22.62
CA SER A 239 -9.18 -0.01 22.30
C SER A 239 -8.70 0.70 21.03
N LYS A 240 -9.64 1.27 20.28
CA LYS A 240 -9.33 2.11 19.11
C LYS A 240 -8.39 3.27 19.43
N TRP A 241 -8.57 3.88 20.61
CA TRP A 241 -7.71 4.94 21.09
C TRP A 241 -6.26 4.46 21.28
N ALA A 242 -6.07 3.32 21.93
CA ALA A 242 -4.74 2.79 22.20
C ALA A 242 -3.98 2.40 20.93
N TYR A 243 -4.65 1.83 19.92
CA TYR A 243 -4.00 1.57 18.63
C TYR A 243 -3.41 2.84 18.01
N ARG A 244 -4.11 3.97 18.13
CA ARG A 244 -3.76 5.23 17.45
C ARG A 244 -2.90 6.20 18.26
N ASN A 245 -2.67 5.94 19.54
CA ASN A 245 -2.02 6.89 20.45
C ASN A 245 -0.98 6.24 21.37
N LYS A 246 -0.93 4.91 21.50
CA LYS A 246 0.10 4.22 22.30
C LYS A 246 1.16 3.63 21.39
N GLU A 247 2.37 3.52 21.92
CA GLU A 247 3.53 3.03 21.17
C GLU A 247 3.30 1.61 20.66
N LEU A 248 3.67 1.36 19.41
CA LEU A 248 3.72 0.04 18.80
C LEU A 248 5.10 -0.57 19.10
N GLY A 249 5.22 -1.41 20.12
CA GLY A 249 6.49 -2.08 20.44
C GLY A 249 7.59 -1.11 20.87
N SER A 250 7.23 -0.10 21.66
CA SER A 250 8.12 0.96 22.16
C SER A 250 8.82 1.80 21.08
N LEU A 251 8.28 1.77 19.86
CA LEU A 251 8.64 2.69 18.78
C LEU A 251 8.07 4.07 19.09
N SER A 252 8.89 5.12 18.97
CA SER A 252 8.49 6.48 19.33
C SER A 252 7.40 6.98 18.39
N ASP A 253 6.18 6.99 18.91
CA ASP A 253 4.92 7.18 18.19
C ASP A 253 4.65 8.67 17.95
N PHE A 254 4.52 9.08 16.69
CA PHE A 254 4.30 10.47 16.33
C PHE A 254 2.94 10.97 16.82
N SER A 255 2.87 12.19 17.34
CA SER A 255 1.61 12.86 17.62
C SER A 255 1.07 13.56 16.39
N GLN A 256 0.26 12.87 15.57
CA GLN A 256 -0.31 13.46 14.34
C GLN A 256 -1.48 14.44 14.61
N GLU A 257 -1.72 14.79 15.87
CA GLU A 257 -2.50 15.95 16.31
C GLU A 257 -1.65 17.23 16.41
N ASN A 258 -0.32 17.11 16.26
CA ASN A 258 0.59 18.25 16.24
C ASN A 258 0.86 18.72 14.80
N SER A 259 0.54 20.00 14.51
CA SER A 259 0.75 20.58 13.18
C SER A 259 2.20 20.55 12.69
N GLN A 260 3.18 20.61 13.58
CA GLN A 260 4.60 20.51 13.18
C GLN A 260 4.93 19.12 12.66
N VAL A 261 4.41 18.08 13.32
CA VAL A 261 4.54 16.67 12.94
C VAL A 261 3.86 16.42 11.60
N VAL A 262 2.60 16.83 11.45
CA VAL A 262 1.85 16.67 10.18
C VAL A 262 2.58 17.37 9.03
N ASN A 263 2.97 18.63 9.20
CA ASN A 263 3.71 19.37 8.18
C ASN A 263 5.06 18.70 7.83
N TYR A 264 5.76 18.13 8.80
CA TYR A 264 7.03 17.46 8.56
C TYR A 264 6.84 16.17 7.76
N LEU A 265 5.89 15.32 8.16
CA LEU A 265 5.60 14.05 7.51
C LEU A 265 5.06 14.24 6.08
N GLU A 266 4.17 15.22 5.85
CA GLU A 266 3.71 15.56 4.51
C GLU A 266 4.85 15.99 3.59
N LYS A 267 5.79 16.83 4.08
CA LYS A 267 6.97 17.23 3.31
C LYS A 267 7.91 16.06 3.04
N ALA A 268 8.10 15.19 4.03
CA ALA A 268 8.94 14.00 3.90
C ALA A 268 8.41 13.06 2.82
N VAL A 269 7.10 12.75 2.82
CA VAL A 269 6.52 11.89 1.78
C VAL A 269 6.57 12.56 0.41
N ASN A 270 6.17 13.84 0.33
CA ASN A 270 6.21 14.57 -0.94
C ASN A 270 7.62 14.65 -1.54
N TYR A 271 8.67 14.78 -0.72
CA TYR A 271 10.06 14.73 -1.18
C TYR A 271 10.34 13.45 -1.98
N TRP A 272 9.96 12.28 -1.46
CA TRP A 272 10.15 11.01 -2.16
C TRP A 272 9.27 10.88 -3.40
N THR A 273 8.06 11.45 -3.38
CA THR A 273 7.20 11.44 -4.58
C THR A 273 7.80 12.18 -5.78
N THR A 274 8.65 13.20 -5.53
CA THR A 274 9.34 13.93 -6.60
C THR A 274 10.30 13.06 -7.42
N PHE A 275 10.73 11.93 -6.86
CA PHE A 275 11.60 10.97 -7.54
C PHE A 275 10.85 9.98 -8.43
N GLY A 276 9.55 10.16 -8.66
CA GLY A 276 8.81 9.39 -9.68
C GLY A 276 8.48 7.96 -9.25
N ILE A 277 8.19 7.74 -7.97
CA ILE A 277 7.53 6.51 -7.53
C ILE A 277 6.11 6.44 -8.12
N ASP A 278 5.57 5.23 -8.25
CA ASP A 278 4.25 4.96 -8.83
C ASP A 278 3.23 4.52 -7.76
N GLY A 279 3.70 4.23 -6.55
CA GLY A 279 2.85 3.91 -5.42
C GLY A 279 3.53 4.06 -4.07
N LEU A 280 2.70 4.11 -3.04
CA LEU A 280 3.10 4.19 -1.64
C LEU A 280 2.40 3.10 -0.83
N ARG A 281 3.19 2.26 -0.15
CA ARG A 281 2.67 1.42 0.94
C ARG A 281 2.82 2.18 2.25
N HIS A 282 1.70 2.49 2.89
CA HIS A 282 1.68 3.11 4.20
C HIS A 282 1.83 2.05 5.29
N ASP A 283 2.90 2.13 6.07
CA ASP A 283 3.12 1.26 7.23
C ASP A 283 2.12 1.55 8.35
N ALA A 284 1.71 0.51 9.08
CA ALA A 284 0.97 0.62 10.33
C ALA A 284 -0.26 1.54 10.29
N THR A 285 -1.05 1.56 9.22
CA THR A 285 -2.23 2.43 9.09
C THR A 285 -3.31 2.21 10.16
N LEU A 286 -3.38 1.02 10.74
CA LEU A 286 -4.21 0.73 11.93
C LEU A 286 -3.84 1.61 13.14
N HIS A 287 -2.58 2.02 13.21
CA HIS A 287 -2.01 2.80 14.31
C HIS A 287 -2.05 4.31 14.07
N MET A 288 -2.66 4.76 12.98
CA MET A 288 -2.74 6.19 12.64
C MET A 288 -4.18 6.68 12.59
N SER A 289 -4.36 7.95 12.90
CA SER A 289 -5.65 8.63 12.71
C SER A 289 -6.02 8.70 11.22
N PRO A 290 -7.24 8.28 10.81
CA PRO A 290 -7.71 8.44 9.42
C PRO A 290 -7.71 9.89 8.95
N SER A 291 -7.86 10.85 9.87
CA SER A 291 -7.76 12.27 9.56
C SER A 291 -6.39 12.63 9.00
N PHE A 292 -5.33 12.21 9.68
CA PHE A 292 -3.95 12.42 9.22
C PHE A 292 -3.71 11.71 7.90
N VAL A 293 -4.08 10.43 7.77
CA VAL A 293 -3.84 9.65 6.55
C VAL A 293 -4.58 10.24 5.34
N LYS A 294 -5.81 10.73 5.53
CA LYS A 294 -6.55 11.45 4.47
C LYS A 294 -5.86 12.76 4.07
N GLY A 295 -5.42 13.56 5.05
CA GLY A 295 -4.69 14.80 4.81
C GLY A 295 -3.37 14.56 4.06
N LEU A 296 -2.60 13.55 4.48
CA LEU A 296 -1.37 13.13 3.82
C LEU A 296 -1.62 12.71 2.37
N LYS A 297 -2.66 11.90 2.13
CA LYS A 297 -3.05 11.47 0.78
C LYS A 297 -3.45 12.66 -0.11
N ASP A 298 -4.19 13.65 0.42
CA ASP A 298 -4.55 14.89 -0.29
C ASP A 298 -3.31 15.73 -0.62
N SER A 299 -2.39 15.88 0.33
CA SER A 299 -1.11 16.57 0.16
C SER A 299 -0.29 15.97 -0.99
N ILE A 300 -0.25 14.63 -1.09
CA ILE A 300 0.43 13.93 -2.19
C ILE A 300 -0.31 14.14 -3.52
N SER A 301 -1.64 13.99 -3.52
CA SER A 301 -2.50 14.09 -4.71
C SER A 301 -2.46 15.47 -5.37
N SER A 302 -2.14 16.51 -4.58
CA SER A 302 -1.91 17.87 -5.05
C SER A 302 -0.71 17.99 -5.99
N ASN A 303 0.25 17.07 -5.90
CA ASN A 303 1.48 17.07 -6.69
C ASN A 303 1.53 15.93 -7.72
N VAL A 304 1.12 14.73 -7.32
CA VAL A 304 1.19 13.53 -8.15
C VAL A 304 0.09 12.54 -7.81
N THR A 305 -0.40 11.83 -8.84
CA THR A 305 -1.38 10.76 -8.69
C THR A 305 -0.68 9.41 -8.74
N ILE A 306 -0.47 8.82 -7.57
CA ILE A 306 0.10 7.48 -7.36
C ILE A 306 -0.92 6.56 -6.67
N SER A 307 -0.68 5.25 -6.69
CA SER A 307 -1.50 4.31 -5.93
C SER A 307 -1.14 4.35 -4.44
N HIS A 308 -2.14 4.21 -3.56
CA HIS A 308 -1.91 4.12 -2.11
C HIS A 308 -2.58 2.89 -1.53
N PHE A 309 -1.82 2.10 -0.78
CA PHE A 309 -2.37 1.04 0.05
C PHE A 309 -1.68 1.02 1.42
N GLY A 310 -2.38 0.57 2.44
CA GLY A 310 -1.95 0.62 3.83
C GLY A 310 -1.98 -0.76 4.47
N GLU A 311 -1.06 -0.97 5.40
CA GLU A 311 -1.10 -2.12 6.29
C GLU A 311 -2.05 -1.83 7.45
N PHE A 312 -3.26 -2.38 7.36
CA PHE A 312 -4.23 -2.36 8.46
C PHE A 312 -4.35 -3.81 8.98
N PHE A 313 -3.42 -4.22 9.86
CA PHE A 313 -3.19 -5.60 10.28
C PHE A 313 -4.33 -6.17 11.15
N ILE A 314 -5.53 -6.31 10.59
CA ILE A 314 -6.71 -6.86 11.23
C ILE A 314 -7.53 -7.64 10.20
N SER A 315 -8.24 -8.66 10.68
CA SER A 315 -9.29 -9.36 9.96
C SER A 315 -10.42 -9.75 10.92
N ARG A 316 -11.47 -10.38 10.42
CA ARG A 316 -12.43 -11.12 11.23
C ARG A 316 -11.74 -12.18 12.10
N PRO A 317 -12.27 -12.46 13.32
CA PRO A 317 -13.47 -11.89 13.92
C PRO A 317 -13.21 -10.62 14.77
N SER A 318 -12.15 -9.85 14.49
CA SER A 318 -11.83 -8.64 15.28
C SER A 318 -13.02 -7.66 15.35
N SER A 319 -13.21 -7.08 16.54
CA SER A 319 -14.20 -6.01 16.77
C SER A 319 -13.94 -4.74 15.95
N LYS A 320 -12.76 -4.60 15.36
CA LYS A 320 -12.37 -3.45 14.50
C LYS A 320 -12.52 -3.72 13.02
N TYR A 321 -13.14 -4.84 12.63
CA TYR A 321 -13.32 -5.17 11.21
C TYR A 321 -14.08 -4.07 10.45
N ASP A 322 -15.06 -3.42 11.09
CA ASP A 322 -15.77 -2.29 10.48
C ASP A 322 -14.85 -1.08 10.22
N GLU A 323 -13.82 -0.87 11.05
CA GLU A 323 -12.82 0.16 10.81
C GLU A 323 -11.92 -0.21 9.62
N PHE A 324 -11.45 -1.45 9.56
CA PHE A 324 -10.70 -1.97 8.41
C PHE A 324 -11.46 -1.76 7.10
N VAL A 325 -12.76 -2.10 7.06
CA VAL A 325 -13.60 -1.93 5.86
C VAL A 325 -13.82 -0.45 5.51
N ASN A 326 -14.03 0.42 6.49
CA ASN A 326 -14.33 1.82 6.26
C ASN A 326 -13.08 2.70 6.05
N PHE A 327 -11.88 2.23 6.41
CA PHE A 327 -10.66 3.02 6.31
C PHE A 327 -10.40 3.53 4.88
N PRO A 328 -10.46 2.70 3.82
CA PRO A 328 -10.29 3.19 2.44
C PRO A 328 -11.31 4.23 2.00
N LYS A 329 -12.55 4.10 2.46
CA LYS A 329 -13.61 5.07 2.19
C LYS A 329 -13.33 6.44 2.83
N GLN A 330 -12.75 6.43 4.03
CA GLN A 330 -12.44 7.64 4.77
C GLN A 330 -11.20 8.35 4.23
N THR A 331 -10.19 7.59 3.80
CA THR A 331 -8.84 8.13 3.52
C THR A 331 -8.45 8.15 2.05
N GLY A 332 -9.11 7.36 1.20
CA GLY A 332 -8.66 7.10 -0.17
C GLY A 332 -7.42 6.20 -0.26
N VAL A 333 -7.02 5.55 0.84
CA VAL A 333 -5.90 4.59 0.90
C VAL A 333 -6.47 3.18 1.06
N ASN A 334 -6.24 2.30 0.08
CA ASN A 334 -6.77 0.93 0.13
C ASN A 334 -6.00 0.06 1.13
N ASN A 335 -6.42 -1.18 1.38
CA ASN A 335 -5.78 -2.06 2.36
C ASN A 335 -4.94 -3.17 1.71
N LEU A 336 -3.89 -3.60 2.41
CA LEU A 336 -3.43 -4.99 2.35
C LEU A 336 -4.56 -5.92 2.81
N ASP A 337 -4.93 -6.90 1.99
CA ASP A 337 -6.11 -7.73 2.18
C ASP A 337 -5.85 -8.91 3.13
N PHE A 338 -5.88 -8.64 4.44
CA PHE A 338 -5.69 -9.66 5.47
C PHE A 338 -6.81 -10.72 5.52
N GLU A 339 -8.00 -10.44 4.98
CA GLU A 339 -9.06 -11.45 4.80
C GLU A 339 -8.64 -12.50 3.77
N MET A 340 -8.09 -12.06 2.63
CA MET A 340 -7.55 -12.96 1.61
C MET A 340 -6.40 -13.80 2.16
N PHE A 341 -5.41 -13.18 2.82
CA PHE A 341 -4.27 -13.88 3.42
C PHE A 341 -4.71 -15.00 4.38
N ARG A 342 -5.59 -14.68 5.34
CA ARG A 342 -6.03 -15.67 6.34
C ARG A 342 -6.88 -16.76 5.72
N SER A 343 -7.75 -16.40 4.77
CA SER A 343 -8.55 -17.36 4.06
C SER A 343 -7.67 -18.34 3.28
N LEU A 344 -6.72 -17.85 2.47
CA LEU A 344 -5.78 -18.69 1.73
C LEU A 344 -4.92 -19.56 2.66
N THR A 345 -4.45 -19.03 3.78
CA THR A 345 -3.72 -19.81 4.79
C THR A 345 -4.58 -20.93 5.36
N SER A 346 -5.82 -20.64 5.76
CA SER A 346 -6.71 -21.64 6.36
C SER A 346 -7.27 -22.68 5.38
N THR A 347 -7.39 -22.34 4.09
CA THR A 347 -7.99 -23.23 3.08
C THR A 347 -6.95 -23.96 2.24
N PHE A 348 -5.83 -23.32 1.89
CA PHE A 348 -4.77 -23.94 1.09
C PHE A 348 -3.49 -24.21 1.88
N GLY A 349 -3.24 -23.45 2.95
CA GLY A 349 -2.09 -23.61 3.83
C GLY A 349 -2.23 -24.85 4.72
N ASP A 350 -3.04 -24.73 5.77
CA ASP A 350 -3.18 -25.76 6.82
C ASP A 350 -4.41 -26.67 6.68
N PHE A 351 -5.30 -26.37 5.71
CA PHE A 351 -6.58 -27.06 5.46
C PHE A 351 -7.55 -27.07 6.66
N SER A 352 -7.42 -26.13 7.59
CA SER A 352 -8.31 -26.00 8.75
C SER A 352 -9.74 -25.58 8.38
N LYS A 353 -9.94 -24.99 7.20
CA LYS A 353 -11.24 -24.54 6.67
C LYS A 353 -11.54 -25.12 5.28
N PRO A 354 -12.81 -25.37 4.91
CA PRO A 354 -13.18 -25.90 3.59
C PRO A 354 -13.00 -24.87 2.47
N MET A 355 -12.98 -25.32 1.20
CA MET A 355 -12.95 -24.42 0.04
C MET A 355 -14.18 -23.50 -0.05
N SER A 356 -15.33 -23.93 0.48
CA SER A 356 -16.52 -23.07 0.62
C SER A 356 -16.30 -21.85 1.51
N ASP A 357 -15.40 -21.89 2.51
CA ASP A 357 -15.06 -20.71 3.32
C ASP A 357 -14.26 -19.69 2.51
N PHE A 358 -13.41 -20.14 1.57
CA PHE A 358 -12.74 -19.25 0.63
C PHE A 358 -13.75 -18.58 -0.32
N GLY A 359 -14.71 -19.35 -0.84
CA GLY A 359 -15.81 -18.81 -1.65
C GLY A 359 -16.64 -17.76 -0.89
N ASN A 360 -17.00 -18.06 0.37
CA ASN A 360 -17.73 -17.13 1.24
C ASN A 360 -16.94 -15.83 1.48
N MET A 361 -15.61 -15.93 1.67
CA MET A 361 -14.73 -14.77 1.82
C MET A 361 -14.76 -13.87 0.59
N LEU A 362 -14.65 -14.44 -0.61
CA LEU A 362 -14.76 -13.68 -1.85
C LEU A 362 -16.12 -12.97 -1.93
N ASP A 363 -17.21 -13.66 -1.58
CA ASP A 363 -18.58 -13.12 -1.65
C ASP A 363 -18.85 -11.97 -0.67
N TYR A 364 -18.40 -12.04 0.59
CA TYR A 364 -18.65 -10.94 1.52
C TYR A 364 -17.67 -9.78 1.34
N THR A 365 -16.42 -10.03 0.94
CA THR A 365 -15.47 -8.93 0.69
C THR A 365 -15.85 -8.11 -0.53
N GLU A 366 -16.42 -8.73 -1.58
CA GLU A 366 -17.00 -8.03 -2.73
C GLU A 366 -18.11 -7.03 -2.33
N LYS A 367 -18.84 -7.32 -1.24
CA LYS A 367 -19.92 -6.46 -0.73
C LYS A 367 -19.44 -5.42 0.27
N ASN A 368 -18.46 -5.77 1.09
CA ASN A 368 -17.97 -4.91 2.16
C ASN A 368 -17.00 -3.85 1.63
N TYR A 369 -16.09 -4.22 0.73
CA TYR A 369 -15.07 -3.30 0.24
C TYR A 369 -15.68 -2.36 -0.81
N GLU A 370 -15.38 -1.07 -0.71
CA GLU A 370 -15.84 -0.09 -1.72
C GLU A 370 -15.09 -0.25 -3.05
N TYR A 371 -13.81 -0.59 -2.99
CA TYR A 371 -12.93 -0.78 -4.15
C TYR A 371 -12.20 -2.14 -4.06
N PRO A 372 -12.90 -3.29 -4.16
CA PRO A 372 -12.32 -4.61 -3.94
C PRO A 372 -11.18 -4.95 -4.90
N ASN A 373 -11.23 -4.46 -6.15
CA ASN A 373 -10.19 -4.68 -7.15
C ASN A 373 -8.89 -3.90 -6.87
N GLN A 374 -8.92 -2.90 -5.97
CA GLN A 374 -7.74 -2.13 -5.57
C GLN A 374 -7.13 -2.62 -4.23
N ALA A 375 -7.76 -3.59 -3.55
CA ALA A 375 -7.17 -4.22 -2.37
C ALA A 375 -5.94 -5.04 -2.78
N VAL A 376 -4.83 -4.90 -2.05
CA VAL A 376 -3.58 -5.60 -2.36
C VAL A 376 -3.58 -6.95 -1.65
N THR A 377 -3.70 -8.03 -2.42
CA THR A 377 -3.87 -9.41 -1.93
C THR A 377 -2.53 -10.12 -1.79
N PHE A 378 -2.39 -11.05 -0.85
CA PHE A 378 -1.15 -11.81 -0.65
C PHE A 378 -1.43 -13.16 0.03
N ILE A 379 -0.48 -14.09 -0.07
CA ILE A 379 -0.48 -15.39 0.67
C ILE A 379 0.50 -15.40 1.84
N ASP A 380 1.53 -14.58 1.76
CA ASP A 380 2.49 -14.29 2.81
C ASP A 380 3.16 -12.93 2.54
N ASN A 381 3.83 -12.40 3.55
CA ASN A 381 4.58 -11.15 3.50
C ASN A 381 5.69 -11.18 4.57
N HIS A 382 6.31 -10.04 4.85
CA HIS A 382 7.40 -9.93 5.81
C HIS A 382 7.03 -10.00 7.31
N ASP A 383 5.76 -9.95 7.68
CA ASP A 383 5.28 -9.94 9.08
C ASP A 383 4.51 -11.21 9.47
N VAL A 384 4.22 -12.05 8.48
CA VAL A 384 3.54 -13.33 8.68
C VAL A 384 4.44 -14.48 8.28
N THR A 385 4.14 -15.67 8.81
CA THR A 385 4.87 -16.88 8.46
C THR A 385 4.72 -17.19 6.96
N ARG A 386 5.81 -17.63 6.33
CA ARG A 386 5.84 -18.01 4.90
C ARG A 386 4.79 -19.07 4.60
N PHE A 387 4.11 -18.94 3.46
CA PHE A 387 3.09 -19.90 3.04
C PHE A 387 3.66 -21.31 2.84
N GLY A 388 4.93 -21.42 2.40
CA GLY A 388 5.64 -22.70 2.23
C GLY A 388 5.87 -23.47 3.53
N LYS A 389 5.79 -22.82 4.70
CA LYS A 389 5.80 -23.48 6.01
C LYS A 389 4.49 -24.22 6.26
N TYR A 390 3.36 -23.57 6.00
CA TYR A 390 2.04 -24.18 6.13
C TYR A 390 1.81 -25.27 5.08
N GLN A 391 2.19 -25.00 3.83
CA GLN A 391 1.97 -25.91 2.71
C GLN A 391 3.27 -26.35 2.03
N PRO A 392 3.94 -27.40 2.54
CA PRO A 392 5.16 -27.92 1.92
C PRO A 392 4.87 -28.75 0.65
N ASN A 393 3.63 -29.20 0.44
CA ASN A 393 3.25 -29.96 -0.76
C ASN A 393 3.10 -29.01 -1.96
N GLU A 394 3.94 -29.20 -2.97
CA GLU A 394 4.02 -28.33 -4.13
C GLU A 394 2.67 -28.18 -4.88
N LYS A 395 1.88 -29.25 -4.98
CA LYS A 395 0.60 -29.20 -5.70
C LYS A 395 -0.41 -28.31 -4.98
N ALA A 396 -0.56 -28.49 -3.68
CA ALA A 396 -1.47 -27.67 -2.86
C ALA A 396 -0.96 -26.22 -2.73
N PHE A 397 0.36 -26.03 -2.65
CA PHE A 397 0.98 -24.70 -2.69
C PHE A 397 0.63 -23.96 -3.97
N ASN A 398 0.81 -24.63 -5.13
CA ASN A 398 0.51 -24.05 -6.44
C ASN A 398 -0.99 -23.77 -6.61
N ALA A 399 -1.87 -24.58 -6.02
CA ALA A 399 -3.30 -24.32 -6.00
C ALA A 399 -3.65 -23.02 -5.23
N GLY A 400 -3.03 -22.80 -4.06
CA GLY A 400 -3.18 -21.56 -3.30
C GLY A 400 -2.61 -20.33 -4.03
N LEU A 401 -1.44 -20.47 -4.65
CA LEU A 401 -0.83 -19.41 -5.45
C LEU A 401 -1.68 -19.07 -6.69
N ALA A 402 -2.24 -20.07 -7.36
CA ALA A 402 -3.17 -19.84 -8.47
C ALA A 402 -4.44 -19.12 -8.01
N ALA A 403 -4.99 -19.50 -6.85
CA ALA A 403 -6.15 -18.84 -6.25
C ALA A 403 -5.88 -17.35 -5.95
N LEU A 404 -4.72 -17.01 -5.40
CA LEU A 404 -4.29 -15.62 -5.23
C LEU A 404 -4.27 -14.86 -6.57
N LEU A 405 -3.56 -15.42 -7.56
CA LEU A 405 -3.28 -14.73 -8.83
C LEU A 405 -4.52 -14.54 -9.71
N THR A 406 -5.55 -15.38 -9.56
CA THR A 406 -6.79 -15.32 -10.35
C THR A 406 -7.97 -14.65 -9.63
N SER A 407 -7.83 -14.33 -8.34
CA SER A 407 -8.84 -13.61 -7.56
C SER A 407 -8.84 -12.11 -7.82
N ARG A 408 -9.91 -11.43 -7.35
CA ARG A 408 -10.01 -9.96 -7.33
C ARG A 408 -8.91 -9.32 -6.48
N GLY A 409 -8.60 -8.07 -6.77
CA GLY A 409 -7.53 -7.31 -6.12
C GLY A 409 -6.23 -7.32 -6.92
N ILE A 410 -5.18 -6.73 -6.34
CA ILE A 410 -3.83 -6.63 -6.90
C ILE A 410 -2.94 -7.65 -6.18
N PRO A 411 -2.52 -8.75 -6.83
CA PRO A 411 -1.69 -9.76 -6.17
C PRO A 411 -0.29 -9.22 -5.87
N ASN A 412 0.11 -9.36 -4.62
CA ASN A 412 1.44 -9.15 -4.09
C ASN A 412 2.12 -10.49 -3.82
N ILE A 413 3.26 -10.71 -4.47
CA ILE A 413 4.10 -11.89 -4.31
C ILE A 413 5.31 -11.50 -3.46
N TYR A 414 5.44 -12.11 -2.28
CA TYR A 414 6.59 -11.89 -1.43
C TYR A 414 7.83 -12.62 -1.96
N TYR A 415 9.01 -11.98 -1.92
CA TYR A 415 10.19 -12.50 -2.60
C TYR A 415 10.55 -13.93 -2.21
N GLY A 416 10.85 -14.79 -3.18
CA GLY A 416 11.20 -16.19 -2.97
C GLY A 416 10.00 -17.15 -2.92
N THR A 417 8.77 -16.66 -2.92
CA THR A 417 7.56 -17.50 -3.06
C THR A 417 7.60 -18.34 -4.36
N GLU A 418 8.12 -17.75 -5.44
CA GLU A 418 8.38 -18.41 -6.72
C GLU A 418 9.52 -19.43 -6.68
N GLN A 419 10.35 -19.41 -5.64
CA GLN A 419 11.38 -20.39 -5.37
C GLN A 419 10.92 -21.44 -4.35
N HIS A 420 9.62 -21.41 -3.98
CA HIS A 420 9.00 -22.28 -2.99
C HIS A 420 9.77 -22.29 -1.68
N VAL A 421 10.15 -21.10 -1.19
CA VAL A 421 10.84 -20.91 0.09
C VAL A 421 10.02 -21.53 1.21
N LYS A 422 10.67 -22.42 1.97
CA LYS A 422 10.12 -23.08 3.15
C LYS A 422 10.99 -22.71 4.33
N VAL A 423 10.36 -22.29 5.40
CA VAL A 423 11.04 -21.97 6.66
C VAL A 423 10.69 -23.04 7.69
N ASN A 424 11.56 -23.21 8.69
CA ASN A 424 11.37 -24.24 9.69
C ASN A 424 10.56 -23.75 10.91
N GLU A 425 10.49 -22.43 11.11
CA GLU A 425 9.90 -21.79 12.29
C GLU A 425 8.76 -20.85 11.91
N ASP A 426 7.77 -20.75 12.80
CA ASP A 426 6.61 -19.87 12.64
C ASP A 426 6.95 -18.46 13.17
N SER A 427 7.72 -17.71 12.39
CA SER A 427 8.11 -16.33 12.72
C SER A 427 8.34 -15.50 11.46
N ASP A 428 8.08 -14.21 11.58
CA ASP A 428 8.42 -13.17 10.61
C ASP A 428 9.91 -13.22 10.22
N ILE A 429 10.83 -13.24 11.19
CA ILE A 429 12.28 -13.17 10.92
C ILE A 429 12.78 -14.38 10.14
N ALA A 430 12.24 -15.57 10.44
CA ALA A 430 12.55 -16.80 9.71
C ALA A 430 12.14 -16.68 8.22
N GLY A 431 11.06 -15.94 7.95
CA GLY A 431 10.60 -15.60 6.60
C GLY A 431 11.49 -14.63 5.84
N ARG A 432 12.36 -13.86 6.50
CA ARG A 432 13.21 -12.82 5.88
C ARG A 432 14.56 -13.39 5.43
N ILE A 433 14.56 -14.53 4.73
CA ILE A 433 15.76 -15.22 4.25
C ILE A 433 16.63 -14.34 3.33
N PHE A 434 17.95 -14.55 3.29
CA PHE A 434 18.79 -13.90 2.28
C PHE A 434 18.70 -14.65 0.94
N MET A 435 17.93 -14.13 0.00
CA MET A 435 17.58 -14.81 -1.24
C MET A 435 18.80 -15.17 -2.09
N GLU A 436 19.83 -14.32 -2.16
CA GLU A 436 21.05 -14.63 -2.90
C GLU A 436 21.76 -15.91 -2.41
N LYS A 437 21.67 -16.22 -1.12
CA LYS A 437 22.31 -17.43 -0.54
C LYS A 437 21.40 -18.64 -0.57
N GLU A 438 20.11 -18.44 -0.32
CA GLU A 438 19.14 -19.52 -0.15
C GLU A 438 18.45 -19.95 -1.46
N CYS A 439 18.40 -19.08 -2.47
CA CYS A 439 17.66 -19.31 -3.71
C CYS A 439 18.56 -19.29 -4.95
N LYS A 440 18.13 -20.02 -5.99
CA LYS A 440 18.86 -20.09 -7.27
C LYS A 440 18.34 -19.13 -8.34
N PHE A 441 17.24 -18.43 -8.07
CA PHE A 441 16.49 -17.65 -9.07
C PHE A 441 16.11 -18.53 -10.27
N ASP A 442 15.64 -19.76 -10.01
CA ASP A 442 15.28 -20.72 -11.04
C ASP A 442 13.99 -20.29 -11.76
N THR A 443 14.12 -19.94 -13.04
CA THR A 443 13.01 -19.56 -13.91
C THR A 443 12.23 -20.77 -14.44
N ASN A 444 12.69 -21.99 -14.17
CA ASN A 444 12.01 -23.23 -14.54
C ASN A 444 11.16 -23.80 -13.40
N SER A 445 11.16 -23.18 -12.22
CA SER A 445 10.26 -23.58 -11.14
C SER A 445 8.81 -23.45 -11.63
N LYS A 446 7.94 -24.36 -11.17
CA LYS A 446 6.53 -24.30 -11.55
C LYS A 446 5.87 -23.02 -11.07
N GLN A 447 6.27 -22.51 -9.90
CA GLN A 447 5.73 -21.30 -9.30
C GLN A 447 6.11 -20.07 -10.13
N TYR A 448 7.36 -19.97 -10.60
CA TYR A 448 7.79 -18.88 -11.49
C TYR A 448 6.99 -18.88 -12.80
N GLN A 449 6.85 -20.04 -13.44
CA GLN A 449 6.06 -20.18 -14.66
C GLN A 449 4.56 -19.92 -14.46
N LEU A 450 4.03 -20.30 -13.28
CA LEU A 450 2.65 -20.04 -12.90
C LEU A 450 2.39 -18.55 -12.73
N ILE A 451 3.25 -17.83 -12.01
CA ILE A 451 3.17 -16.38 -11.85
C ILE A 451 3.26 -15.69 -13.21
N ASN A 452 4.19 -16.11 -14.08
CA ASN A 452 4.30 -15.58 -15.44
C ASN A 452 3.01 -15.71 -16.25
N LYS A 453 2.45 -16.92 -16.30
CA LYS A 453 1.25 -17.19 -17.10
C LYS A 453 0.04 -16.40 -16.58
N ILE A 454 -0.19 -16.38 -15.27
CA ILE A 454 -1.38 -15.72 -14.72
C ILE A 454 -1.21 -14.19 -14.67
N SER A 455 0.00 -13.67 -14.43
CA SER A 455 0.25 -12.22 -14.54
C SER A 455 0.05 -11.72 -15.96
N SER A 456 0.48 -12.51 -16.96
CA SER A 456 0.21 -12.22 -18.37
C SER A 456 -1.30 -12.27 -18.69
N LEU A 457 -2.03 -13.23 -18.09
CA LEU A 457 -3.49 -13.28 -18.20
C LEU A 457 -4.15 -12.03 -17.60
N ARG A 458 -3.71 -11.58 -16.42
CA ARG A 458 -4.23 -10.38 -15.76
C ARG A 458 -4.04 -9.12 -16.61
N GLN A 459 -2.91 -8.99 -17.30
CA GLN A 459 -2.66 -7.89 -18.22
C GLN A 459 -3.55 -7.96 -19.48
N SER A 460 -3.81 -9.18 -19.97
CA SER A 460 -4.46 -9.41 -21.25
C SER A 460 -5.96 -9.64 -21.20
N ASN A 461 -6.55 -10.05 -20.07
CA ASN A 461 -7.98 -10.31 -19.91
C ASN A 461 -8.55 -9.49 -18.74
N ASP A 462 -9.44 -8.56 -19.07
CA ASP A 462 -9.96 -7.58 -18.12
C ASP A 462 -10.90 -8.21 -17.07
N ALA A 463 -11.38 -9.42 -17.28
CA ALA A 463 -12.13 -10.15 -16.27
C ALA A 463 -11.29 -10.44 -15.02
N ILE A 464 -10.00 -10.77 -15.16
CA ILE A 464 -9.13 -11.02 -14.01
C ILE A 464 -8.85 -9.73 -13.24
N ALA A 465 -8.59 -8.62 -13.95
CA ALA A 465 -8.26 -7.35 -13.33
C ALA A 465 -9.50 -6.67 -12.70
N PHE A 466 -10.61 -6.61 -13.42
CA PHE A 466 -11.76 -5.76 -13.06
C PHE A 466 -13.04 -6.54 -12.78
N GLY A 467 -13.08 -7.82 -13.13
CA GLY A 467 -14.31 -8.59 -13.15
C GLY A 467 -14.83 -8.94 -11.76
N LYS A 468 -16.17 -8.98 -11.64
CA LYS A 468 -16.83 -9.49 -10.45
C LYS A 468 -16.57 -10.98 -10.29
N THR A 469 -16.51 -11.45 -9.05
CA THR A 469 -16.37 -12.87 -8.74
C THR A 469 -17.74 -13.50 -8.51
N THR A 470 -18.00 -14.64 -9.14
CA THR A 470 -19.19 -15.48 -8.88
C THR A 470 -18.73 -16.88 -8.50
N ILE A 471 -19.09 -17.35 -7.32
CA ILE A 471 -18.85 -18.75 -6.94
C ILE A 471 -19.86 -19.64 -7.66
N VAL A 472 -19.39 -20.48 -8.58
CA VAL A 472 -20.23 -21.39 -9.36
C VAL A 472 -20.54 -22.65 -8.55
N LYS A 473 -19.49 -23.26 -7.98
CA LYS A 473 -19.58 -24.41 -7.06
C LYS A 473 -18.43 -24.37 -6.06
N SER A 474 -18.69 -24.81 -4.84
CA SER A 474 -17.66 -25.00 -3.83
C SER A 474 -18.07 -26.09 -2.85
N ASP A 475 -17.12 -26.90 -2.39
CA ASP A 475 -17.33 -27.88 -1.34
C ASP A 475 -16.16 -27.89 -0.34
N GLU A 476 -15.87 -29.06 0.26
CA GLU A 476 -14.74 -29.25 1.15
C GLU A 476 -13.39 -29.04 0.43
N ASN A 477 -13.25 -29.49 -0.82
CA ASN A 477 -11.94 -29.66 -1.49
C ASN A 477 -11.84 -29.02 -2.86
N THR A 478 -12.96 -28.66 -3.46
CA THR A 478 -13.01 -28.07 -4.78
C THR A 478 -13.72 -26.73 -4.76
N ILE A 479 -13.27 -25.82 -5.63
CA ILE A 479 -14.00 -24.60 -5.96
C ILE A 479 -13.97 -24.39 -7.47
N ILE A 480 -15.08 -23.89 -7.99
CA ILE A 480 -15.20 -23.36 -9.34
C ILE A 480 -15.80 -21.97 -9.20
N TYR A 481 -15.11 -20.96 -9.71
CA TYR A 481 -15.60 -19.58 -9.73
C TYR A 481 -15.31 -18.91 -11.05
N GLU A 482 -16.11 -17.89 -11.36
CA GLU A 482 -15.95 -17.05 -12.53
C GLU A 482 -15.54 -15.65 -12.15
N ARG A 483 -14.61 -15.10 -12.92
CA ARG A 483 -14.35 -13.68 -13.00
C ARG A 483 -15.00 -13.17 -14.28
N LYS A 484 -15.81 -12.11 -14.20
CA LYS A 484 -16.51 -11.55 -15.36
C LYS A 484 -16.47 -10.02 -15.39
N PHE A 485 -15.95 -9.47 -16.48
CA PHE A 485 -15.99 -8.05 -16.80
C PHE A 485 -16.70 -7.86 -18.14
N PHE A 486 -17.99 -7.54 -18.09
CA PHE A 486 -18.86 -7.49 -19.26
C PHE A 486 -18.81 -8.80 -20.06
N ASP A 487 -18.27 -8.76 -21.28
CA ASP A 487 -18.18 -9.94 -22.15
C ASP A 487 -16.93 -10.79 -21.86
N ASP A 488 -15.92 -10.25 -21.16
CA ASP A 488 -14.73 -11.02 -20.81
C ASP A 488 -15.03 -11.93 -19.62
N VAL A 489 -14.65 -13.20 -19.73
CA VAL A 489 -14.94 -14.24 -18.75
C VAL A 489 -13.70 -15.08 -18.51
N VAL A 490 -13.39 -15.36 -17.25
CA VAL A 490 -12.42 -16.39 -16.87
C VAL A 490 -13.05 -17.33 -15.85
N LEU A 491 -13.15 -18.60 -16.22
CA LEU A 491 -13.58 -19.68 -15.34
C LEU A 491 -12.34 -20.33 -14.71
N VAL A 492 -12.32 -20.47 -13.40
CA VAL A 492 -11.23 -21.10 -12.65
C VAL A 492 -11.80 -22.27 -11.85
N ALA A 493 -11.21 -23.45 -12.00
CA ALA A 493 -11.52 -24.63 -11.21
C ALA A 493 -10.28 -25.09 -10.46
N ILE A 494 -10.41 -25.35 -9.16
CA ILE A 494 -9.30 -25.73 -8.28
C ILE A 494 -9.69 -26.93 -7.44
N ASN A 495 -8.82 -27.94 -7.41
CA ASN A 495 -8.83 -29.01 -6.42
C ASN A 495 -7.61 -28.85 -5.50
N ARG A 496 -7.84 -28.49 -4.23
CA ARG A 496 -6.75 -28.30 -3.27
C ARG A 496 -6.07 -29.60 -2.84
N GLN A 497 -6.75 -30.75 -2.94
CA GLN A 497 -6.22 -32.02 -2.45
C GLN A 497 -5.13 -32.53 -3.40
N PRO A 498 -3.90 -32.80 -2.95
CA PRO A 498 -2.79 -33.09 -3.86
C PRO A 498 -2.93 -34.43 -4.59
N ASP A 499 -3.65 -35.40 -4.03
CA ASP A 499 -3.66 -36.79 -4.54
C ASP A 499 -5.07 -37.39 -4.66
N LYS A 500 -6.13 -36.61 -4.42
CA LYS A 500 -7.52 -37.06 -4.60
C LYS A 500 -8.13 -36.44 -5.85
N THR A 501 -8.92 -37.23 -6.57
CA THR A 501 -9.65 -36.78 -7.77
C THR A 501 -11.12 -36.57 -7.43
N TYR A 502 -11.72 -35.52 -7.98
CA TYR A 502 -13.13 -35.19 -7.80
C TYR A 502 -13.79 -34.94 -9.15
N THR A 503 -15.04 -35.38 -9.30
CA THR A 503 -15.86 -35.12 -10.49
C THR A 503 -17.02 -34.23 -10.11
N ILE A 504 -17.10 -33.08 -10.78
CA ILE A 504 -18.13 -32.06 -10.58
C ILE A 504 -19.02 -32.04 -11.82
N ASN A 505 -20.30 -32.35 -11.64
CA ASN A 505 -21.29 -32.38 -12.72
C ASN A 505 -22.13 -31.12 -12.75
N ASN A 506 -22.77 -30.80 -13.88
CA ASN A 506 -23.74 -29.71 -14.03
C ASN A 506 -23.19 -28.36 -13.56
N ILE A 507 -22.11 -27.90 -14.18
CA ILE A 507 -21.52 -26.59 -13.92
C ILE A 507 -22.18 -25.60 -14.88
N ILE A 508 -22.72 -24.51 -14.34
CA ILE A 508 -23.33 -23.44 -15.13
C ILE A 508 -22.28 -22.34 -15.26
N THR A 509 -22.03 -21.89 -16.49
CA THR A 509 -20.98 -20.93 -16.81
C THR A 509 -21.50 -19.83 -17.71
N THR A 510 -20.89 -18.66 -17.64
CA THR A 510 -21.14 -17.57 -18.59
C THR A 510 -20.15 -17.52 -19.75
N LEU A 511 -19.22 -18.48 -19.82
CA LEU A 511 -18.42 -18.70 -21.02
C LEU A 511 -19.36 -18.98 -22.22
N PRO A 512 -19.10 -18.37 -23.39
CA PRO A 512 -19.81 -18.73 -24.62
C PRO A 512 -19.60 -20.20 -25.01
N ASP A 513 -20.54 -20.76 -25.77
CA ASP A 513 -20.43 -22.12 -26.30
C ASP A 513 -19.20 -22.26 -27.20
N ASP A 514 -18.24 -23.07 -26.74
CA ASP A 514 -17.00 -23.40 -27.47
C ASP A 514 -16.26 -24.56 -26.77
N THR A 515 -15.17 -25.02 -27.38
CA THR A 515 -14.15 -25.83 -26.72
C THR A 515 -13.03 -24.94 -26.21
N TYR A 516 -12.77 -24.97 -24.90
CA TYR A 516 -11.72 -24.18 -24.27
C TYR A 516 -10.54 -25.07 -23.88
N HIS A 517 -9.33 -24.60 -24.17
CA HIS A 517 -8.10 -25.18 -23.67
C HIS A 517 -7.70 -24.51 -22.35
N ASP A 518 -7.08 -25.27 -21.44
CA ASP A 518 -6.50 -24.71 -20.22
C ASP A 518 -5.43 -23.66 -20.58
N HIS A 519 -5.59 -22.45 -20.04
CA HIS A 519 -4.68 -21.33 -20.24
C HIS A 519 -3.27 -21.62 -19.69
N LEU A 520 -3.18 -22.47 -18.67
CA LEU A 520 -1.89 -22.88 -18.12
C LEU A 520 -1.17 -23.91 -19.01
N ASN A 521 -1.78 -24.38 -20.11
CA ASN A 521 -1.28 -25.44 -21.00
C ASN A 521 -0.90 -26.71 -20.22
N GLY A 522 -1.70 -27.07 -19.22
CA GLY A 522 -1.49 -28.27 -18.40
C GLY A 522 -0.38 -28.13 -17.35
N LEU A 523 0.17 -26.94 -17.11
CA LEU A 523 1.20 -26.72 -16.07
C LEU A 523 0.75 -27.24 -14.69
N LEU A 524 -0.53 -27.05 -14.37
CA LEU A 524 -1.19 -27.57 -13.17
C LEU A 524 -2.26 -28.63 -13.52
N ASN A 525 -1.99 -29.43 -14.56
CA ASN A 525 -2.81 -30.55 -15.04
C ASN A 525 -4.21 -30.19 -15.59
N GLY A 526 -4.53 -28.92 -15.77
CA GLY A 526 -5.79 -28.50 -16.38
C GLY A 526 -5.99 -29.10 -17.77
N GLU A 527 -7.18 -29.61 -18.05
CA GLU A 527 -7.55 -30.21 -19.33
C GLU A 527 -8.42 -29.28 -20.18
N LYS A 528 -8.68 -29.68 -21.43
CA LYS A 528 -9.68 -28.99 -22.25
C LYS A 528 -11.09 -29.25 -21.71
N LEU A 529 -12.00 -28.29 -21.87
CA LEU A 529 -13.42 -28.48 -21.58
C LEU A 529 -14.29 -28.03 -22.75
N GLU A 530 -15.54 -28.47 -22.75
CA GLU A 530 -16.55 -28.07 -23.74
C GLU A 530 -17.70 -27.38 -23.01
N VAL A 531 -18.10 -26.21 -23.50
CA VAL A 531 -19.28 -25.47 -23.05
C VAL A 531 -20.36 -25.61 -24.12
N LYS A 532 -21.54 -26.06 -23.71
CA LYS A 532 -22.74 -26.14 -24.56
C LYS A 532 -23.93 -25.58 -23.80
N GLU A 533 -24.67 -24.67 -24.43
CA GLU A 533 -25.83 -24.00 -23.86
C GLU A 533 -25.53 -23.41 -22.46
N GLY A 534 -24.35 -22.82 -22.29
CA GLY A 534 -23.90 -22.24 -21.00
C GLY A 534 -23.63 -23.27 -19.89
N LYS A 535 -23.39 -24.53 -20.25
CA LYS A 535 -23.19 -25.64 -19.31
C LYS A 535 -21.94 -26.45 -19.64
N ILE A 536 -21.27 -26.91 -18.59
CA ILE A 536 -20.27 -27.98 -18.63
C ILE A 536 -20.90 -29.19 -17.92
N ASP A 537 -21.10 -30.29 -18.65
CA ASP A 537 -21.81 -31.46 -18.14
C ASP A 537 -21.08 -32.14 -16.98
N SER A 538 -19.77 -32.32 -17.13
CA SER A 538 -18.89 -32.92 -16.13
C SER A 538 -17.46 -32.41 -16.25
N LEU A 539 -16.82 -32.13 -15.13
CA LEU A 539 -15.41 -31.76 -15.02
C LEU A 539 -14.76 -32.65 -13.97
N THR A 540 -13.68 -33.34 -14.33
CA THR A 540 -12.92 -34.17 -13.39
C THR A 540 -11.59 -33.49 -13.09
N LEU A 541 -11.39 -33.13 -11.82
CA LEU A 541 -10.19 -32.48 -11.33
C LEU A 541 -9.31 -33.49 -10.60
N LYS A 542 -8.13 -33.77 -11.13
CA LYS A 542 -7.09 -34.59 -10.50
C LYS A 542 -6.52 -33.88 -9.27
N GLY A 543 -5.73 -34.61 -8.49
CA GLY A 543 -5.13 -34.07 -7.29
C GLY A 543 -4.21 -32.88 -7.56
N GLY A 544 -4.51 -31.74 -6.93
CA GLY A 544 -3.80 -30.47 -7.11
C GLY A 544 -4.06 -29.78 -8.44
N GLU A 545 -5.07 -30.22 -9.18
CA GLU A 545 -5.38 -29.66 -10.50
C GLU A 545 -5.94 -28.25 -10.38
N VAL A 546 -5.44 -27.36 -11.23
CA VAL A 546 -6.01 -26.04 -11.49
C VAL A 546 -6.23 -25.89 -12.98
N GLY A 547 -7.49 -25.70 -13.37
CA GLY A 547 -7.87 -25.39 -14.74
C GLY A 547 -8.32 -23.94 -14.86
N ILE A 548 -7.83 -23.24 -15.88
CA ILE A 548 -8.20 -21.85 -16.17
C ILE A 548 -8.65 -21.76 -17.62
N TRP A 549 -9.91 -21.36 -17.86
CA TRP A 549 -10.47 -21.22 -19.20
C TRP A 549 -10.97 -19.82 -19.41
N THR A 550 -10.59 -19.22 -20.54
CA THR A 550 -10.70 -17.77 -20.74
C THR A 550 -11.43 -17.47 -22.03
N PHE A 551 -12.37 -16.54 -21.98
CA PHE A 551 -12.94 -15.88 -23.13
C PHE A 551 -12.63 -14.38 -23.05
N LYS A 552 -12.18 -13.81 -24.16
CA LYS A 552 -11.99 -12.37 -24.32
C LYS A 552 -12.71 -11.90 -25.57
N LYS A 553 -13.64 -10.97 -25.41
CA LYS A 553 -14.36 -10.40 -26.54
C LYS A 553 -13.40 -9.54 -27.38
N GLN A 554 -13.36 -9.82 -28.68
CA GLN A 554 -12.62 -8.99 -29.63
C GLN A 554 -13.48 -7.80 -30.07
N ASN A 555 -12.85 -6.62 -30.22
CA ASN A 555 -13.45 -5.41 -30.76
C ASN A 555 -14.68 -4.89 -29.99
N ASN A 556 -14.52 -4.59 -28.69
CA ASN A 556 -15.54 -3.88 -27.92
C ASN A 556 -15.70 -2.44 -28.43
N SER A 557 -16.93 -2.05 -28.74
CA SER A 557 -17.26 -0.70 -29.21
C SER A 557 -17.74 0.21 -28.08
N ASP A 558 -18.30 -0.37 -27.02
CA ASP A 558 -18.85 0.32 -25.87
C ASP A 558 -17.77 0.51 -24.79
N ALA A 559 -17.65 1.73 -24.28
CA ALA A 559 -16.68 2.06 -23.25
C ALA A 559 -17.08 1.44 -21.91
N HIS A 560 -16.13 0.78 -21.25
CA HIS A 560 -16.34 0.16 -19.93
C HIS A 560 -15.24 0.60 -18.97
N ILE A 561 -15.63 1.14 -17.81
CA ILE A 561 -14.71 1.53 -16.74
C ILE A 561 -14.43 0.31 -15.87
N GLY A 562 -13.16 -0.08 -15.75
CA GLY A 562 -12.70 -1.16 -14.90
C GLY A 562 -12.17 -0.68 -13.55
N ASP A 563 -11.39 0.41 -13.56
CA ASP A 563 -10.76 0.97 -12.36
C ASP A 563 -10.46 2.47 -12.51
N VAL A 564 -10.31 3.19 -11.39
CA VAL A 564 -9.94 4.62 -11.36
C VAL A 564 -8.94 4.90 -10.23
N VAL A 565 -7.81 5.54 -10.57
CA VAL A 565 -6.79 5.96 -9.61
C VAL A 565 -6.45 7.43 -9.79
N SER A 566 -6.56 8.30 -8.80
CA SER A 566 -7.04 8.06 -7.43
C SER A 566 -8.58 7.93 -7.36
N THR A 567 -9.10 7.46 -6.24
CA THR A 567 -10.54 7.33 -5.95
C THR A 567 -11.12 8.55 -5.21
N MET A 568 -10.26 9.46 -4.79
CA MET A 568 -10.59 10.67 -4.05
C MET A 568 -9.68 11.80 -4.52
N GLY A 569 -10.14 13.05 -4.46
CA GLY A 569 -9.33 14.22 -4.81
C GLY A 569 -10.17 15.46 -5.04
N LYS A 570 -9.53 16.59 -5.32
CA LYS A 570 -10.18 17.89 -5.54
C LYS A 570 -10.10 18.34 -6.99
N ALA A 571 -10.86 19.38 -7.30
CA ALA A 571 -10.84 20.06 -8.60
C ALA A 571 -9.40 20.31 -9.11
N GLY A 572 -9.18 20.04 -10.40
CA GLY A 572 -7.89 20.22 -11.06
C GLY A 572 -6.89 19.06 -10.91
N GLU A 573 -7.09 18.14 -9.95
CA GLU A 573 -6.19 17.01 -9.77
C GLU A 573 -6.33 15.98 -10.90
N LYS A 574 -5.19 15.40 -11.30
CA LYS A 574 -5.15 14.36 -12.33
C LYS A 574 -5.65 13.03 -11.79
N ILE A 575 -6.37 12.27 -12.60
CA ILE A 575 -6.72 10.87 -12.35
C ILE A 575 -6.51 10.03 -13.61
N TYR A 576 -6.43 8.72 -13.39
CA TYR A 576 -6.30 7.67 -14.39
C TYR A 576 -7.56 6.81 -14.36
N ILE A 577 -8.19 6.62 -15.52
CA ILE A 577 -9.31 5.70 -15.69
C ILE A 577 -8.83 4.54 -16.55
N TYR A 578 -8.95 3.32 -16.04
CA TYR A 578 -8.57 2.09 -16.71
C TYR A 578 -9.80 1.30 -17.17
N GLY A 579 -9.73 0.65 -18.32
CA GLY A 579 -10.85 -0.13 -18.83
C GLY A 579 -10.71 -0.51 -20.30
N GLN A 580 -11.83 -0.51 -21.02
CA GLN A 580 -11.93 -0.98 -22.40
C GLN A 580 -12.59 0.04 -23.31
N ALA A 581 -12.15 0.03 -24.57
CA ALA A 581 -12.75 0.77 -25.69
C ALA A 581 -12.80 2.29 -25.46
N PHE A 582 -11.69 2.88 -25.01
CA PHE A 582 -11.54 4.32 -24.83
C PHE A 582 -10.99 5.05 -26.07
N ASP A 583 -10.72 4.31 -27.14
CA ASP A 583 -10.32 4.83 -28.45
C ASP A 583 -11.45 5.65 -29.11
N GLY A 584 -11.10 6.49 -30.08
CA GLY A 584 -12.05 7.37 -30.77
C GLY A 584 -12.49 8.56 -29.90
N SER A 585 -13.64 9.16 -30.20
CA SER A 585 -14.15 10.32 -29.45
C SER A 585 -14.87 9.87 -28.17
N VAL A 586 -14.42 10.39 -27.02
CA VAL A 586 -15.00 10.08 -25.70
C VAL A 586 -15.15 11.37 -24.90
N GLN A 587 -16.16 11.42 -24.04
CA GLN A 587 -16.34 12.48 -23.04
C GLN A 587 -16.41 11.86 -21.65
N VAL A 588 -15.51 12.26 -20.75
CA VAL A 588 -15.55 11.84 -19.35
C VAL A 588 -16.43 12.80 -18.57
N LYS A 589 -17.30 12.29 -17.70
CA LYS A 589 -18.15 13.09 -16.81
C LYS A 589 -18.02 12.67 -15.36
N PHE A 590 -18.07 13.64 -14.46
CA PHE A 590 -18.26 13.46 -13.02
C PHE A 590 -19.66 13.98 -12.67
N GLY A 591 -20.61 13.07 -12.47
CA GLY A 591 -22.03 13.45 -12.44
C GLY A 591 -22.43 14.04 -13.79
N ASP A 592 -22.84 15.32 -13.80
CA ASP A 592 -23.21 16.08 -14.99
C ASP A 592 -22.04 16.91 -15.57
N LYS A 593 -20.89 16.99 -14.88
CA LYS A 593 -19.77 17.85 -15.25
C LYS A 593 -18.79 17.17 -16.17
N VAL A 594 -18.46 17.83 -17.28
CA VAL A 594 -17.51 17.30 -18.25
C VAL A 594 -16.08 17.55 -17.78
N ALA A 595 -15.28 16.50 -17.75
CA ALA A 595 -13.86 16.55 -17.42
C ALA A 595 -12.99 16.77 -18.66
N LYS A 596 -11.88 17.47 -18.46
CA LYS A 596 -10.85 17.64 -19.49
C LYS A 596 -9.97 16.39 -19.55
N VAL A 597 -10.05 15.68 -20.68
CA VAL A 597 -9.13 14.58 -21.02
C VAL A 597 -7.75 15.15 -21.37
N ILE A 598 -6.72 14.70 -20.67
CA ILE A 598 -5.30 15.02 -20.91
C ILE A 598 -4.74 14.13 -22.02
N SER A 599 -4.88 12.81 -21.85
CA SER A 599 -4.35 11.80 -22.76
C SER A 599 -5.30 10.59 -22.76
N LYS A 600 -5.22 9.75 -23.80
CA LYS A 600 -5.93 8.47 -23.83
C LYS A 600 -5.28 7.46 -24.75
N THR A 601 -5.50 6.20 -24.41
CA THR A 601 -5.28 5.03 -25.26
C THR A 601 -6.61 4.29 -25.42
N SER A 602 -6.60 3.06 -25.94
CA SER A 602 -7.80 2.21 -25.97
C SER A 602 -8.23 1.69 -24.59
N ASN A 603 -7.37 1.80 -23.57
CA ASN A 603 -7.56 1.18 -22.26
C ASN A 603 -7.23 2.09 -21.06
N ILE A 604 -6.72 3.31 -21.29
CA ILE A 604 -6.38 4.30 -20.27
C ILE A 604 -6.90 5.67 -20.71
N ILE A 605 -7.49 6.42 -19.79
CA ILE A 605 -7.75 7.85 -19.95
C ILE A 605 -7.07 8.58 -18.78
N GLU A 606 -6.21 9.55 -19.10
CA GLU A 606 -5.77 10.55 -18.14
C GLU A 606 -6.71 11.76 -18.24
N THR A 607 -7.27 12.19 -17.12
CA THR A 607 -8.21 13.32 -17.06
C THR A 607 -7.97 14.11 -15.77
N VAL A 608 -8.58 15.28 -15.67
CA VAL A 608 -8.62 16.05 -14.41
C VAL A 608 -10.01 16.04 -13.80
N VAL A 609 -10.09 16.17 -12.48
CA VAL A 609 -11.33 16.47 -11.76
C VAL A 609 -11.84 17.85 -12.23
N PRO A 610 -13.11 17.99 -12.69
CA PRO A 610 -13.63 19.28 -13.18
C PRO A 610 -13.62 20.37 -12.11
N ASP A 611 -13.40 21.63 -12.51
CA ASP A 611 -13.35 22.77 -11.58
C ASP A 611 -14.71 23.11 -10.96
N ASP A 612 -15.81 22.75 -11.63
CA ASP A 612 -17.18 23.08 -11.23
C ASP A 612 -17.97 21.88 -10.70
N VAL A 613 -17.29 20.76 -10.40
CA VAL A 613 -17.91 19.57 -9.81
C VAL A 613 -18.22 19.80 -8.33
N ALA A 614 -19.40 19.37 -7.90
CA ALA A 614 -19.83 19.52 -6.51
C ALA A 614 -19.03 18.58 -5.59
N PRO A 615 -18.54 19.05 -4.43
CA PRO A 615 -17.91 18.20 -3.43
C PRO A 615 -18.83 17.07 -2.93
N GLY A 616 -18.22 15.93 -2.61
CA GLY A 616 -18.89 14.69 -2.21
C GLY A 616 -18.79 13.58 -3.26
N VAL A 617 -19.60 12.54 -3.06
CA VAL A 617 -19.60 11.36 -3.93
C VAL A 617 -20.19 11.71 -5.30
N ASN A 618 -19.41 11.49 -6.36
CA ASN A 618 -19.78 11.68 -7.75
C ASN A 618 -19.55 10.38 -8.53
N ASN A 619 -20.38 10.13 -9.54
CA ASN A 619 -20.21 8.98 -10.43
C ASN A 619 -19.43 9.42 -11.67
N ILE A 620 -18.28 8.81 -11.91
CA ILE A 620 -17.53 8.94 -13.16
C ILE A 620 -18.19 8.08 -14.23
N THR A 621 -18.44 8.65 -15.41
CA THR A 621 -18.94 7.93 -16.60
C THR A 621 -18.19 8.38 -17.85
N ILE A 622 -18.21 7.54 -18.88
CA ILE A 622 -17.67 7.83 -20.21
C ILE A 622 -18.80 7.78 -21.23
N GLU A 623 -18.97 8.86 -21.98
CA GLU A 623 -19.85 8.90 -23.15
C GLU A 623 -19.05 8.64 -24.42
N LYS A 624 -19.48 7.64 -25.20
CA LYS A 624 -18.89 7.26 -26.48
C LYS A 624 -20.01 6.87 -27.46
N ASN A 625 -20.02 7.44 -28.66
CA ASN A 625 -20.98 7.13 -29.72
C ASN A 625 -22.47 7.18 -29.26
N GLY A 626 -22.81 8.12 -28.38
CA GLY A 626 -24.17 8.28 -27.86
C GLY A 626 -24.58 7.25 -26.78
N LYS A 627 -23.64 6.44 -26.29
CA LYS A 627 -23.82 5.52 -25.16
C LYS A 627 -22.99 5.96 -23.97
N THR A 628 -23.49 5.67 -22.78
CA THR A 628 -22.81 5.91 -21.49
C THR A 628 -22.29 4.58 -20.94
N SER A 629 -21.05 4.58 -20.45
CA SER A 629 -20.44 3.43 -19.76
C SER A 629 -21.15 3.10 -18.44
N ASN A 630 -20.72 2.03 -17.77
CA ASN A 630 -20.94 1.90 -16.33
C ASN A 630 -20.32 3.08 -15.56
N SER A 631 -20.80 3.28 -14.33
CA SER A 631 -20.26 4.30 -13.44
C SER A 631 -19.18 3.77 -12.50
N PHE A 632 -18.30 4.66 -12.06
CA PHE A 632 -17.36 4.42 -10.96
C PHE A 632 -17.51 5.51 -9.89
N SER A 633 -17.58 5.14 -8.60
CA SER A 633 -17.75 6.10 -7.49
C SER A 633 -16.44 6.84 -7.18
N TYR A 634 -16.48 8.16 -7.14
CA TYR A 634 -15.34 9.03 -6.85
C TYR A 634 -15.69 10.07 -5.79
N HIS A 635 -14.80 10.29 -4.83
CA HIS A 635 -15.01 11.24 -3.74
C HIS A 635 -14.33 12.57 -4.03
N VAL A 636 -15.12 13.58 -4.41
CA VAL A 636 -14.64 14.95 -4.63
C VAL A 636 -14.47 15.64 -3.27
N LEU A 637 -13.26 16.07 -2.95
CA LEU A 637 -12.95 16.88 -1.77
C LEU A 637 -13.34 18.33 -1.98
N THR A 638 -13.71 19.02 -0.88
CA THR A 638 -14.13 20.42 -0.94
C THR A 638 -12.97 21.36 -1.27
N ASP A 639 -11.78 21.09 -0.74
CA ASP A 639 -10.55 21.88 -0.91
C ASP A 639 -9.35 21.08 -0.39
N ASP A 640 -8.15 21.68 -0.36
CA ASP A 640 -7.02 21.17 0.44
C ASP A 640 -7.48 20.80 1.85
N GLN A 641 -6.96 19.71 2.42
CA GLN A 641 -7.38 19.23 3.72
C GLN A 641 -6.50 19.76 4.84
N ASN A 642 -7.14 20.13 5.95
CA ASN A 642 -6.55 20.45 7.25
C ASN A 642 -7.22 19.61 8.34
N GLN A 643 -6.67 19.60 9.55
CA GLN A 643 -7.23 18.86 10.67
C GLN A 643 -7.87 19.79 11.71
N ILE A 644 -9.05 19.39 12.20
CA ILE A 644 -9.63 19.96 13.42
C ILE A 644 -9.80 18.82 14.44
N VAL A 645 -9.27 19.03 15.64
CA VAL A 645 -9.51 18.14 16.78
C VAL A 645 -10.77 18.63 17.52
N PHE A 646 -11.89 17.98 17.24
CA PHE A 646 -13.17 18.29 17.87
C PHE A 646 -13.23 17.70 19.28
N LYS A 647 -13.67 18.49 20.26
CA LYS A 647 -13.73 18.09 21.68
C LYS A 647 -15.09 18.39 22.29
N ILE A 648 -15.66 17.43 23.02
CA ILE A 648 -16.92 17.61 23.75
C ILE A 648 -16.95 16.82 25.05
N LYS A 649 -17.53 17.40 26.09
CA LYS A 649 -17.89 16.73 27.33
C LYS A 649 -19.37 16.34 27.29
N ALA A 650 -19.65 15.03 27.32
CA ALA A 650 -21.01 14.50 27.27
C ALA A 650 -21.11 13.12 27.93
N GLU A 651 -22.10 12.96 28.81
CA GLU A 651 -22.48 11.66 29.36
C GLU A 651 -23.19 10.81 28.31
N THR A 652 -22.83 9.53 28.17
CA THR A 652 -23.55 8.56 27.34
C THR A 652 -24.05 7.37 28.15
N ARG A 653 -25.03 6.65 27.59
CA ARG A 653 -25.45 5.33 28.11
C ARG A 653 -24.55 4.24 27.53
N PRO A 654 -24.47 3.04 28.15
CA PRO A 654 -23.83 1.89 27.51
C PRO A 654 -24.36 1.67 26.08
N GLY A 655 -23.45 1.49 25.13
CA GLY A 655 -23.77 1.32 23.71
C GLY A 655 -24.02 2.61 22.92
N GLU A 656 -24.17 3.76 23.59
CA GLU A 656 -24.32 5.06 22.94
C GLU A 656 -22.96 5.71 22.67
N GLN A 657 -22.76 6.17 21.43
CA GLN A 657 -21.52 6.77 20.95
C GLN A 657 -21.80 8.17 20.38
N ILE A 658 -20.79 9.04 20.38
CA ILE A 658 -20.88 10.41 19.85
C ILE A 658 -20.25 10.49 18.47
N TYR A 659 -20.89 11.22 17.56
CA TYR A 659 -20.44 11.44 16.19
C TYR A 659 -20.55 12.92 15.84
N LEU A 660 -19.91 13.31 14.73
CA LEU A 660 -19.95 14.65 14.17
C LEU A 660 -20.64 14.65 12.80
N VAL A 661 -21.43 15.69 12.54
CA VAL A 661 -22.03 15.97 11.23
C VAL A 661 -22.05 17.48 10.98
N GLY A 662 -21.92 17.92 9.72
CA GLY A 662 -21.80 19.34 9.40
C GLY A 662 -22.07 19.68 7.94
N ASN A 663 -21.84 20.95 7.59
CA ASN A 663 -22.24 21.55 6.31
C ASN A 663 -21.28 21.32 5.13
N VAL A 664 -20.18 20.61 5.33
CA VAL A 664 -19.20 20.27 4.29
C VAL A 664 -19.27 18.78 3.94
N ALA A 665 -18.81 18.40 2.74
CA ALA A 665 -18.86 17.03 2.26
C ALA A 665 -18.10 16.06 3.19
N GLU A 666 -16.98 16.54 3.73
CA GLU A 666 -16.15 15.84 4.71
C GLU A 666 -16.86 15.53 6.03
N LEU A 667 -17.93 16.27 6.34
CA LEU A 667 -18.80 16.05 7.51
C LEU A 667 -20.21 15.58 7.11
N GLY A 668 -20.35 15.04 5.90
CA GLY A 668 -21.58 14.40 5.44
C GLY A 668 -22.68 15.34 4.96
N ASN A 669 -22.46 16.65 4.83
CA ASN A 669 -23.49 17.63 4.41
C ASN A 669 -24.82 17.49 5.18
N TRP A 670 -24.76 17.39 6.51
CA TRP A 670 -25.89 17.16 7.42
C TRP A 670 -26.59 15.79 7.31
N ASP A 671 -26.12 14.89 6.44
CA ASP A 671 -26.61 13.51 6.37
C ASP A 671 -26.00 12.66 7.50
N VAL A 672 -26.80 12.32 8.50
CA VAL A 672 -26.40 11.49 9.65
C VAL A 672 -25.96 10.08 9.26
N LYS A 673 -26.30 9.58 8.06
CA LYS A 673 -25.79 8.31 7.55
C LYS A 673 -24.33 8.41 7.08
N LYS A 674 -23.84 9.64 6.90
CA LYS A 674 -22.48 9.99 6.47
C LYS A 674 -21.74 10.78 7.56
N CYS A 675 -22.17 10.67 8.82
CA CYS A 675 -21.43 11.23 9.94
C CYS A 675 -20.02 10.62 10.02
N THR A 676 -19.16 11.23 10.84
CA THR A 676 -17.80 10.73 11.09
C THR A 676 -17.82 9.32 11.70
N GLU A 677 -16.64 8.77 11.97
CA GLU A 677 -16.51 7.72 12.99
C GLU A 677 -16.93 8.23 14.38
N SER A 678 -17.12 7.30 15.33
CA SER A 678 -17.38 7.67 16.73
C SER A 678 -16.17 8.38 17.33
N LEU A 679 -16.43 9.42 18.12
CA LEU A 679 -15.38 10.08 18.91
C LEU A 679 -14.73 9.08 19.90
N LEU A 680 -13.47 9.34 20.23
CA LEU A 680 -12.68 8.61 21.22
C LEU A 680 -12.88 9.23 22.61
N ASN A 681 -12.85 8.43 23.66
CA ASN A 681 -13.13 8.88 25.04
C ASN A 681 -12.26 8.21 26.12
N PRO A 682 -10.91 8.29 26.02
CA PRO A 682 -10.03 7.70 27.03
C PRO A 682 -10.28 8.23 28.45
N ASN A 683 -10.83 9.44 28.56
CA ASN A 683 -11.15 10.12 29.82
C ASN A 683 -12.65 10.51 29.88
N HIS A 684 -13.55 9.54 29.69
CA HIS A 684 -15.01 9.78 29.78
C HIS A 684 -15.40 10.58 31.04
N PRO A 685 -16.25 11.63 30.96
CA PRO A 685 -17.15 11.95 29.85
C PRO A 685 -16.57 12.92 28.80
N GLU A 686 -15.25 13.06 28.69
CA GLU A 686 -14.62 13.83 27.61
C GLU A 686 -14.39 12.96 26.38
N TRP A 687 -14.76 13.52 25.24
CA TRP A 687 -14.68 12.89 23.92
C TRP A 687 -13.89 13.79 22.97
N TYR A 688 -13.12 13.19 22.08
CA TYR A 688 -12.44 13.91 21.02
C TYR A 688 -12.32 13.10 19.72
N LEU A 689 -12.17 13.79 18.60
CA LEU A 689 -11.84 13.18 17.32
C LEU A 689 -11.10 14.18 16.42
N PRO A 690 -9.89 13.86 15.94
CA PRO A 690 -9.28 14.55 14.82
C PRO A 690 -10.07 14.24 13.54
N VAL A 691 -10.45 15.28 12.80
CA VAL A 691 -11.19 15.14 11.53
C VAL A 691 -10.54 16.00 10.46
N SER A 692 -10.37 15.40 9.28
CA SER A 692 -9.85 16.06 8.09
C SER A 692 -10.99 16.80 7.38
N VAL A 693 -10.79 18.10 7.22
CA VAL A 693 -11.79 19.09 6.78
C VAL A 693 -11.14 20.09 5.81
N PRO A 694 -11.91 20.82 4.98
CA PRO A 694 -11.31 21.73 4.02
C PRO A 694 -10.62 22.93 4.68
N LYS A 695 -9.45 23.29 4.16
CA LYS A 695 -8.57 24.37 4.60
C LYS A 695 -9.23 25.74 4.50
N GLY A 696 -9.03 26.55 5.53
CA GLY A 696 -9.49 27.94 5.63
C GLY A 696 -11.01 28.16 5.63
N LYS A 697 -11.84 27.11 5.69
CA LYS A 697 -13.30 27.22 5.61
C LYS A 697 -13.92 27.41 6.99
N GLU A 698 -15.00 28.20 7.06
CA GLU A 698 -15.92 28.17 8.19
C GLU A 698 -16.82 26.95 8.06
N ILE A 699 -16.84 26.14 9.11
CA ILE A 699 -17.56 24.88 9.18
C ILE A 699 -18.67 25.04 10.22
N GLU A 700 -19.90 24.73 9.81
CA GLU A 700 -21.04 24.58 10.69
C GLU A 700 -21.25 23.09 11.01
N PHE A 701 -21.44 22.76 12.28
CA PHE A 701 -21.56 21.37 12.71
C PHE A 701 -22.43 21.20 13.97
N LYS A 702 -22.80 19.95 14.24
CA LYS A 702 -23.39 19.49 15.51
C LYS A 702 -22.80 18.14 15.91
N PHE A 703 -22.73 17.91 17.21
CA PHE A 703 -22.56 16.55 17.72
C PHE A 703 -23.91 15.82 17.72
N ILE A 704 -23.85 14.51 17.50
CA ILE A 704 -25.01 13.63 17.62
C ILE A 704 -24.63 12.41 18.46
N LYS A 705 -25.60 11.87 19.18
CA LYS A 705 -25.49 10.57 19.84
C LYS A 705 -26.22 9.53 19.02
N LYS A 706 -25.62 8.35 18.88
CA LYS A 706 -26.24 7.19 18.25
C LYS A 706 -26.18 6.00 19.20
N ASP A 707 -27.33 5.38 19.45
CA ASP A 707 -27.41 4.14 20.22
C ASP A 707 -27.15 2.89 19.35
N GLU A 708 -27.12 1.72 19.97
CA GLU A 708 -26.88 0.43 19.30
C GLU A 708 -27.96 0.08 18.26
N ASN A 709 -29.17 0.65 18.38
CA ASN A 709 -30.25 0.47 17.41
C ASN A 709 -30.19 1.48 16.26
N GLY A 710 -29.24 2.42 16.31
CA GLY A 710 -29.09 3.49 15.33
C GLY A 710 -30.00 4.69 15.54
N ASN A 711 -30.67 4.82 16.69
CA ASN A 711 -31.47 6.00 17.01
C ASN A 711 -30.55 7.20 17.24
N ILE A 712 -30.91 8.35 16.68
CA ILE A 712 -30.10 9.57 16.73
C ILE A 712 -30.70 10.58 17.70
N THR A 713 -29.87 11.10 18.61
CA THR A 713 -30.18 12.28 19.44
C THR A 713 -29.26 13.42 19.04
N TRP A 714 -29.83 14.58 18.71
CA TRP A 714 -29.06 15.77 18.35
C TRP A 714 -28.76 16.63 19.58
N GLU A 715 -27.76 17.51 19.45
CA GLU A 715 -27.66 18.66 20.35
C GLU A 715 -28.84 19.60 20.14
N ASP A 716 -29.70 19.69 21.15
CA ASP A 716 -30.89 20.52 21.14
C ASP A 716 -30.63 21.91 21.74
N LYS A 717 -31.51 22.87 21.42
CA LYS A 717 -31.56 24.23 21.99
C LYS A 717 -30.31 25.11 21.76
N ILE A 718 -29.45 24.75 20.82
CA ILE A 718 -28.34 25.60 20.36
C ILE A 718 -28.37 25.76 18.83
N PRO A 719 -27.97 26.93 18.29
CA PRO A 719 -27.63 27.06 16.87
C PRO A 719 -26.54 26.07 16.46
N ASN A 720 -26.32 25.92 15.15
CA ASN A 720 -25.16 25.18 14.66
C ASN A 720 -23.88 25.76 15.24
N ARG A 721 -22.99 24.88 15.72
CA ARG A 721 -21.66 25.29 16.18
C ARG A 721 -20.85 25.72 14.97
N LYS A 722 -19.92 26.66 15.16
CA LYS A 722 -19.05 27.18 14.10
C LYS A 722 -17.60 27.05 14.50
N VAL A 723 -16.76 26.62 13.57
CA VAL A 723 -15.30 26.63 13.70
C VAL A 723 -14.69 26.94 12.34
N LYS A 724 -13.59 27.69 12.31
CA LYS A 724 -12.85 27.95 11.07
C LYS A 724 -11.58 27.11 11.08
N SER A 725 -11.36 26.26 10.08
CA SER A 725 -10.12 25.50 9.93
C SER A 725 -8.92 26.41 9.68
N SER A 726 -7.70 25.91 9.94
CA SER A 726 -6.48 26.67 9.69
C SER A 726 -6.37 27.11 8.23
N VAL A 727 -5.71 28.25 7.98
CA VAL A 727 -5.35 28.72 6.63
C VAL A 727 -3.96 28.26 6.20
N GLU A 728 -3.16 27.76 7.14
CA GLU A 728 -1.85 27.18 6.87
C GLU A 728 -2.00 25.80 6.22
N SER A 729 -1.05 25.38 5.39
CA SER A 729 -0.97 23.99 4.93
C SER A 729 -0.59 23.06 6.09
N ALA A 730 -1.09 21.83 6.09
CA ALA A 730 -0.92 20.88 7.20
C ALA A 730 -1.35 21.45 8.57
N GLY A 731 -2.32 22.36 8.55
CA GLY A 731 -2.77 23.07 9.72
C GLY A 731 -3.63 22.18 10.61
N VAL A 732 -3.30 22.16 11.90
CA VAL A 732 -4.09 21.49 12.94
C VAL A 732 -4.60 22.54 13.92
N ILE A 733 -5.88 22.49 14.26
CA ILE A 733 -6.46 23.32 15.33
C ILE A 733 -7.32 22.48 16.27
N ASP A 734 -7.42 22.90 17.51
CA ASP A 734 -8.36 22.34 18.48
C ASP A 734 -9.62 23.19 18.58
N THR A 735 -10.77 22.54 18.70
CA THR A 735 -11.95 23.24 19.23
C THR A 735 -11.80 23.46 20.74
N PRO A 736 -12.51 24.44 21.32
CA PRO A 736 -12.77 24.43 22.75
C PRO A 736 -13.39 23.09 23.18
N LEU A 737 -13.23 22.72 24.45
CA LEU A 737 -13.99 21.62 25.04
C LEU A 737 -15.46 22.06 25.16
N TYR A 738 -16.29 21.64 24.20
CA TYR A 738 -17.71 21.93 24.25
C TYR A 738 -18.39 21.12 25.35
N VAL A 739 -19.58 21.56 25.77
CA VAL A 739 -20.45 20.79 26.67
C VAL A 739 -21.72 20.42 25.90
N TRP A 740 -22.14 19.16 26.03
CA TRP A 740 -23.39 18.68 25.42
C TRP A 740 -24.59 19.45 25.97
N ASN A 741 -25.40 20.01 25.07
CA ASN A 741 -26.66 20.66 25.42
C ASN A 741 -27.84 19.73 25.11
N LYS A 742 -28.72 19.57 26.10
CA LYS A 742 -29.99 18.83 26.01
C LYS A 742 -31.16 19.73 25.68
#